data_AF-A0A1V1RH21-F1
#
_entry.id   AF-A0A1V1RH21-F1
#
_cell.length_a   1.000
_cell.length_b   1.000
_cell.length_c   1.000
_cell.angle_alpha   90.00
_cell.angle_beta   90.00
_cell.angle_gamma   90.00
#
_symmetry.space_group_name_H-M   'P 1'
#
loop_
_entity.id
_entity.type
_entity.pdbx_description
1 polymer ?
#
loop_
_entity_poly.entity_id
_entity_poly.type
_entity_poly.pdbx_seq_one_letter_code
_entity_poly.pdbx_strand_id
1 'polypeptide(L)'
;MTALTVGPAGSRADRLAALLGDSLVEWVLASDEPAARFVARTRILDQPEDSPAADADRRASIASRIVRELVDTLPAWSSDDFGRRDSVRYLPNALLLLHDLGVRSGDFPRVDAALESMLEHRDRHGRFVAPRPARAAGSGPAAALCDSHAVTEVALRFGLRDDPRVERALEQMLVDMRRSDHGRAWCCEAPRGRIRLFGRQECEMCPHATVIGLRALALLPARERPSLVEDAARTLLATWRRRLEERPSGFGHGYQFATISWPHLWYDALAVVEAVAPYPAAWGDEQGDPADRNALAEIVAVLVDANVDDRGRVVPQRVAAGFRDLSIGRKGEPSPLGSALVRAALRPLASLADDIATAAPVEIPARHDGSRGTRERAGCAVLLERPRYAMASLVARQLQRQHIGTPWLHATPETLVSDVVALPAIEPRAPYLAIADRLGLRALDRAVNALYERRTLALFRCMRGGLHVVRSDMLPVVAAATGRAVRHHSARYLGARGVTPRHYEILASQVLEELDEGPLTARELRARIHPHADLSAVLTHMCNEGLLLRDLPEDGPYGRRTRFTRFDLALPGVRLDSLDEDRAARELVRAYVRAYGPVTEADVAWWTGLGPRRAARALAELDDELAEVDVEGFEQTAFVHLADADELESAAIPGRPVVALLPAGDALLTSRRQRSMFVPDAVRGLVFDARGRSAPAILVDGVARGIWDLSPSGSLLLYAAPPLDEKERSAVEARAEALAAAFGAPEGPRWAHEAPELRDAPLRRLVHPLS
;
A
#
# COMPACT_ATOMS: atom_id res chain seq x y z
N MET A 1 -15.30 -9.27 13.38
CA MET A 1 -15.56 -10.72 13.37
C MET A 1 -16.71 -11.03 12.43
N THR A 2 -16.38 -11.24 11.18
CA THR A 2 -16.98 -12.28 10.34
C THR A 2 -15.88 -12.61 9.35
N ALA A 3 -15.38 -13.84 9.40
CA ALA A 3 -14.32 -14.33 8.52
C ALA A 3 -14.75 -14.18 7.06
N LEU A 4 -13.80 -14.26 6.13
CA LEU A 4 -14.11 -14.59 4.73
C LEU A 4 -14.96 -15.88 4.71
N THR A 5 -16.27 -15.75 4.62
CA THR A 5 -17.18 -16.80 4.15
C THR A 5 -17.68 -16.41 2.78
N VAL A 6 -16.78 -16.51 1.79
CA VAL A 6 -17.13 -16.93 0.44
C VAL A 6 -16.06 -17.93 -0.01
N GLY A 7 -16.03 -19.07 0.67
CA GLY A 7 -15.68 -20.35 0.05
C GLY A 7 -16.97 -21.18 0.05
N PRO A 8 -17.28 -21.94 -1.01
CA PRO A 8 -18.40 -22.86 -0.99
C PRO A 8 -18.13 -23.96 0.08
N ALA A 9 -19.14 -24.78 0.39
CA ALA A 9 -19.07 -25.72 1.51
C ALA A 9 -18.07 -26.88 1.25
N GLY A 10 -16.91 -26.85 1.92
CA GLY A 10 -15.93 -27.96 1.98
C GLY A 10 -14.73 -27.66 2.90
N SER A 11 -14.10 -28.68 3.49
CA SER A 11 -12.89 -28.49 4.30
C SER A 11 -11.65 -28.26 3.40
N ARG A 12 -10.58 -27.63 3.92
CA ARG A 12 -9.31 -27.48 3.17
C ARG A 12 -8.76 -28.84 2.74
N ALA A 13 -8.88 -29.84 3.60
CA ALA A 13 -8.47 -31.21 3.30
C ALA A 13 -9.19 -31.74 2.05
N ASP A 14 -10.51 -31.52 1.93
CA ASP A 14 -11.29 -31.94 0.77
C ASP A 14 -10.84 -31.20 -0.50
N ARG A 15 -10.65 -29.88 -0.42
CA ARG A 15 -10.15 -29.07 -1.55
C ARG A 15 -8.77 -29.53 -2.02
N LEU A 16 -7.87 -29.78 -1.07
CA LEU A 16 -6.52 -30.26 -1.37
C LEU A 16 -6.56 -31.67 -1.97
N ALA A 17 -7.35 -32.58 -1.41
CA ALA A 17 -7.51 -33.93 -1.94
C ALA A 17 -8.10 -33.91 -3.36
N ALA A 18 -9.09 -33.05 -3.62
CA ALA A 18 -9.65 -32.87 -4.95
C ALA A 18 -8.64 -32.24 -5.93
N LEU A 19 -7.88 -31.23 -5.49
CA LEU A 19 -6.83 -30.58 -6.30
C LEU A 19 -5.73 -31.58 -6.66
N LEU A 20 -5.37 -32.46 -5.73
CA LEU A 20 -4.35 -33.48 -5.91
C LEU A 20 -4.90 -34.80 -6.50
N GLY A 21 -6.19 -34.87 -6.81
CA GLY A 21 -6.86 -36.09 -7.27
C GLY A 21 -6.86 -36.25 -8.79
N ASP A 22 -7.12 -37.47 -9.25
CA ASP A 22 -7.20 -37.81 -10.68
C ASP A 22 -8.42 -37.16 -11.36
N SER A 23 -9.49 -36.90 -10.62
CA SER A 23 -10.70 -36.23 -11.13
C SER A 23 -10.41 -34.82 -11.66
N LEU A 24 -9.45 -34.10 -11.06
CA LEU A 24 -9.01 -32.80 -11.60
C LEU A 24 -8.30 -32.99 -12.93
N VAL A 25 -7.43 -34.00 -13.03
CA VAL A 25 -6.67 -34.29 -14.26
C VAL A 25 -7.62 -34.67 -15.39
N GLU A 26 -8.61 -35.52 -15.12
CA GLU A 26 -9.66 -35.87 -16.08
C GLU A 26 -10.43 -34.64 -16.55
N TRP A 27 -10.80 -33.74 -15.62
CA TRP A 27 -11.50 -32.50 -15.94
C TRP A 27 -10.64 -31.57 -16.82
N VAL A 28 -9.35 -31.42 -16.51
CA VAL A 28 -8.42 -30.61 -17.32
C VAL A 28 -8.26 -31.23 -18.71
N LEU A 29 -8.07 -32.55 -18.81
CA LEU A 29 -7.93 -33.25 -20.09
C LEU A 29 -9.19 -33.22 -20.95
N ALA A 30 -10.37 -33.06 -20.34
CA ALA A 30 -11.64 -32.89 -21.03
C ALA A 30 -11.94 -31.43 -21.43
N SER A 31 -11.15 -30.45 -20.96
CA SER A 31 -11.34 -29.04 -21.30
C SER A 31 -11.04 -28.77 -22.78
N ASP A 32 -11.59 -27.68 -23.32
CA ASP A 32 -11.34 -27.21 -24.68
C ASP A 32 -10.00 -26.47 -24.83
N GLU A 33 -9.34 -26.09 -23.72
CA GLU A 33 -8.10 -25.32 -23.67
C GLU A 33 -6.85 -26.19 -23.91
N PRO A 34 -6.20 -26.13 -25.09
CA PRO A 34 -5.09 -27.04 -25.42
C PRO A 34 -3.86 -26.85 -24.54
N ALA A 35 -3.57 -25.62 -24.11
CA ALA A 35 -2.47 -25.32 -23.19
C ALA A 35 -2.65 -26.05 -21.85
N ALA A 36 -3.88 -26.10 -21.32
CA ALA A 36 -4.17 -26.79 -20.07
C ALA A 36 -3.92 -28.30 -20.18
N ARG A 37 -4.38 -28.91 -21.28
CA ARG A 37 -4.15 -30.33 -21.56
C ARG A 37 -2.67 -30.64 -21.76
N PHE A 38 -1.95 -29.78 -22.48
CA PHE A 38 -0.50 -29.91 -22.66
C PHE A 38 0.24 -29.90 -21.32
N VAL A 39 -0.03 -28.92 -20.45
CA VAL A 39 0.55 -28.85 -19.10
C VAL A 39 0.20 -30.09 -18.27
N ALA A 40 -1.05 -30.55 -18.31
CA ALA A 40 -1.44 -31.75 -17.56
C ALA A 40 -0.69 -33.00 -18.03
N ARG A 41 -0.53 -33.19 -19.35
CA ARG A 41 0.21 -34.33 -19.89
C ARG A 41 1.68 -34.31 -19.50
N THR A 42 2.33 -33.16 -19.62
CA THR A 42 3.80 -33.08 -19.51
C THR A 42 4.27 -32.87 -18.08
N ARG A 43 3.56 -32.07 -17.28
CA ARG A 43 4.00 -31.69 -15.92
C ARG A 43 3.31 -32.47 -14.81
N ILE A 44 2.13 -33.06 -15.06
CA ILE A 44 1.40 -33.88 -14.08
C ILE A 44 1.56 -35.37 -14.38
N LEU A 45 1.35 -35.78 -15.63
CA LEU A 45 1.38 -37.18 -16.07
C LEU A 45 2.75 -37.66 -16.58
N ASP A 46 3.77 -36.79 -16.57
CA ASP A 46 5.13 -37.06 -17.08
C ASP A 46 5.18 -37.67 -18.49
N GLN A 47 4.21 -37.36 -19.34
CA GLN A 47 4.24 -37.77 -20.74
C GLN A 47 5.33 -36.97 -21.47
N PRO A 48 6.19 -37.62 -22.27
CA PRO A 48 7.12 -36.92 -23.14
C PRO A 48 6.40 -35.91 -24.04
N GLU A 49 7.02 -34.74 -24.28
CA GLU A 49 6.42 -33.70 -25.13
C GLU A 49 6.20 -34.18 -26.58
N ASP A 50 6.99 -35.14 -27.05
CA ASP A 50 6.90 -35.76 -28.37
C ASP A 50 5.88 -36.92 -28.44
N SER A 51 5.22 -37.25 -27.31
CA SER A 51 4.12 -38.20 -27.33
C SER A 51 2.97 -37.68 -28.22
N PRO A 52 2.28 -38.53 -29.01
CA PRO A 52 1.31 -38.07 -29.99
C PRO A 52 0.21 -37.15 -29.42
N ALA A 53 -0.21 -37.40 -28.18
CA ALA A 53 -1.24 -36.59 -27.53
C ALA A 53 -0.71 -35.26 -26.99
N ALA A 54 0.47 -35.24 -26.36
CA ALA A 54 1.08 -33.99 -25.88
C ALA A 54 1.47 -33.08 -27.04
N ASP A 55 2.06 -33.64 -28.10
CA ASP A 55 2.42 -32.91 -29.31
C ASP A 55 1.19 -32.36 -30.04
N ALA A 56 0.08 -33.11 -30.09
CA ALA A 56 -1.17 -32.61 -30.63
C ALA A 56 -1.74 -31.41 -29.84
N ASP A 57 -1.78 -31.51 -28.50
CA ASP A 57 -2.25 -30.42 -27.64
C ASP A 57 -1.33 -29.19 -27.72
N ARG A 58 -0.01 -29.41 -27.76
CA ARG A 58 1.00 -28.36 -27.97
C ARG A 58 0.79 -27.64 -29.29
N ARG A 59 0.69 -28.36 -30.41
CA ARG A 59 0.47 -27.76 -31.74
C ARG A 59 -0.84 -26.95 -31.79
N ALA A 60 -1.90 -27.47 -31.17
CA ALA A 60 -3.17 -26.75 -31.08
C ALA A 60 -3.05 -25.47 -30.25
N SER A 61 -2.30 -25.51 -29.14
CA SER A 61 -2.02 -24.33 -28.31
C SER A 61 -1.22 -23.27 -29.07
N ILE A 62 -0.12 -23.67 -29.72
CA ILE A 62 0.74 -22.79 -30.52
C ILE A 62 -0.04 -22.15 -31.68
N ALA A 63 -0.98 -22.87 -32.27
CA ALA A 63 -1.84 -22.37 -33.35
C ALA A 63 -2.95 -21.42 -32.88
N SER A 64 -3.12 -21.23 -31.57
CA SER A 64 -4.17 -20.36 -31.02
C SER A 64 -3.92 -18.88 -31.35
N ARG A 65 -5.02 -18.11 -31.39
CA ARG A 65 -4.98 -16.67 -31.64
C ARG A 65 -4.10 -15.94 -30.62
N ILE A 66 -4.29 -16.24 -29.34
CA ILE A 66 -3.57 -15.59 -28.23
C ILE A 66 -2.05 -15.83 -28.31
N VAL A 67 -1.59 -17.04 -28.67
CA VAL A 67 -0.14 -17.29 -28.84
C VAL A 67 0.42 -16.45 -29.99
N ARG A 68 -0.26 -16.41 -31.14
CA ARG A 68 0.17 -15.61 -32.29
C ARG A 68 0.23 -14.12 -31.95
N GLU A 69 -0.80 -13.61 -31.27
CA GLU A 69 -0.84 -12.21 -30.83
C GLU A 69 0.28 -11.87 -29.85
N LEU A 70 0.56 -12.75 -28.88
CA LEU A 70 1.68 -12.57 -27.95
C LEU A 70 3.02 -12.57 -28.68
N VAL A 71 3.24 -13.48 -29.63
CA VAL A 71 4.44 -13.51 -30.47
C VAL A 71 4.57 -12.23 -31.31
N ASP A 72 3.48 -11.80 -31.95
CA ASP A 72 3.44 -10.62 -32.82
C ASP A 72 3.57 -9.30 -32.06
N THR A 73 3.36 -9.32 -30.74
CA THR A 73 3.49 -8.16 -29.87
C THR A 73 4.70 -8.23 -28.95
N LEU A 74 5.59 -9.23 -29.13
CA LEU A 74 6.81 -9.35 -28.34
C LEU A 74 7.61 -8.04 -28.38
N PRO A 75 7.95 -7.48 -27.22
CA PRO A 75 8.67 -6.22 -27.12
C PRO A 75 10.13 -6.39 -27.58
N ALA A 76 10.70 -5.34 -28.17
CA ALA A 76 12.12 -5.34 -28.49
C ALA A 76 12.93 -5.16 -27.21
N TRP A 77 13.90 -6.05 -26.96
CA TRP A 77 14.75 -5.98 -25.78
C TRP A 77 15.55 -4.67 -25.75
N SER A 78 16.01 -4.19 -26.91
CA SER A 78 16.79 -2.95 -27.11
C SER A 78 16.01 -1.64 -26.95
N SER A 79 14.71 -1.67 -26.64
CA SER A 79 13.89 -0.47 -26.52
C SER A 79 14.03 0.23 -25.17
N ASP A 80 13.94 1.56 -25.16
CA ASP A 80 13.93 2.36 -23.93
C ASP A 80 12.62 2.19 -23.11
N ASP A 81 11.60 1.53 -23.66
CA ASP A 81 10.28 1.23 -23.05
C ASP A 81 10.14 -0.27 -22.77
N PHE A 82 11.02 -0.81 -21.91
CA PHE A 82 10.85 -2.17 -21.38
C PHE A 82 9.79 -2.14 -20.28
N GLY A 83 8.78 -3.01 -20.38
CA GLY A 83 7.73 -3.12 -19.38
C GLY A 83 8.28 -3.42 -17.97
N ARG A 84 7.49 -3.13 -16.93
CA ARG A 84 7.87 -3.54 -15.57
C ARG A 84 7.98 -5.05 -15.46
N ARG A 85 8.82 -5.50 -14.51
CA ARG A 85 9.06 -6.91 -14.19
C ARG A 85 7.83 -7.69 -13.69
N ASP A 86 6.71 -7.03 -13.35
CA ASP A 86 5.42 -7.66 -13.05
C ASP A 86 4.44 -7.68 -14.24
N SER A 87 4.87 -7.24 -15.42
CA SER A 87 4.04 -7.15 -16.62
C SER A 87 4.49 -8.16 -17.66
N VAL A 88 3.55 -8.60 -18.51
CA VAL A 88 3.87 -9.37 -19.73
C VAL A 88 4.69 -8.54 -20.74
N ARG A 89 4.68 -7.20 -20.64
CA ARG A 89 5.54 -6.32 -21.46
C ARG A 89 7.03 -6.43 -21.11
N TYR A 90 7.37 -7.06 -20.00
CA TYR A 90 8.74 -7.45 -19.72
C TYR A 90 9.06 -8.72 -20.49
N LEU A 91 10.01 -8.64 -21.43
CA LEU A 91 10.26 -9.70 -22.41
C LEU A 91 10.43 -11.10 -21.78
N PRO A 92 11.19 -11.29 -20.69
CA PRO A 92 11.27 -12.59 -20.02
C PRO A 92 9.90 -13.14 -19.60
N ASN A 93 9.01 -12.32 -19.06
CA ASN A 93 7.68 -12.75 -18.62
C ASN A 93 6.81 -13.20 -19.80
N ALA A 94 6.84 -12.48 -20.93
CA ALA A 94 6.15 -12.90 -22.15
C ALA A 94 6.65 -14.26 -22.62
N LEU A 95 7.97 -14.47 -22.62
CA LEU A 95 8.59 -15.72 -23.06
C LEU A 95 8.30 -16.88 -22.09
N LEU A 96 8.27 -16.64 -20.78
CA LEU A 96 7.83 -17.64 -19.80
C LEU A 96 6.37 -18.05 -20.02
N LEU A 97 5.48 -17.08 -20.26
CA LEU A 97 4.08 -17.36 -20.58
C LEU A 97 3.94 -18.14 -21.89
N LEU A 98 4.64 -17.74 -22.95
CA LEU A 98 4.66 -18.46 -24.23
C LEU A 98 5.18 -19.90 -24.05
N HIS A 99 6.20 -20.10 -23.21
CA HIS A 99 6.70 -21.43 -22.89
C HIS A 99 5.65 -22.30 -22.19
N ASP A 100 4.91 -21.76 -21.22
CA ASP A 100 3.81 -22.47 -20.56
C ASP A 100 2.64 -22.76 -21.52
N LEU A 101 2.46 -21.93 -22.55
CA LEU A 101 1.53 -22.17 -23.67
C LEU A 101 2.09 -23.15 -24.73
N GLY A 102 3.27 -23.73 -24.51
CA GLY A 102 3.84 -24.79 -25.34
C GLY A 102 4.85 -24.32 -26.38
N VAL A 103 5.14 -23.03 -26.48
CA VAL A 103 6.14 -22.51 -27.42
C VAL A 103 7.56 -22.95 -27.00
N ARG A 104 8.36 -23.33 -27.98
CA ARG A 104 9.76 -23.75 -27.86
C ARG A 104 10.63 -22.99 -28.86
N SER A 105 11.94 -23.09 -28.70
CA SER A 105 12.92 -22.56 -29.66
C SER A 105 12.69 -23.20 -31.04
N GLY A 106 12.73 -22.40 -32.10
CA GLY A 106 12.48 -22.84 -33.48
C GLY A 106 11.02 -22.82 -33.94
N ASP A 107 10.04 -22.63 -33.04
CA ASP A 107 8.62 -22.53 -33.44
C ASP A 107 8.31 -21.20 -34.14
N PHE A 108 8.92 -20.11 -33.68
CA PHE A 108 8.72 -18.77 -34.22
C PHE A 108 10.05 -18.01 -34.34
N PRO A 109 10.42 -17.54 -35.54
CA PRO A 109 11.66 -16.77 -35.73
C PRO A 109 11.76 -15.53 -34.83
N ARG A 110 10.63 -14.91 -34.48
CA ARG A 110 10.60 -13.74 -33.59
C ARG A 110 10.89 -14.09 -32.14
N VAL A 111 10.51 -15.28 -31.69
CA VAL A 111 10.87 -15.78 -30.35
C VAL A 111 12.37 -16.04 -30.30
N ASP A 112 12.92 -16.70 -31.31
CA ASP A 112 14.36 -16.98 -31.39
C ASP A 112 15.19 -15.68 -31.44
N ALA A 113 14.75 -14.69 -32.22
CA ALA A 113 15.38 -13.37 -32.27
C ALA A 113 15.30 -12.64 -30.92
N ALA A 114 14.19 -12.77 -30.19
CA ALA A 114 14.02 -12.19 -28.87
C ALA A 114 14.93 -12.85 -27.82
N LEU A 115 15.07 -14.18 -27.86
CA LEU A 115 16.02 -14.92 -27.03
C LEU A 115 17.45 -14.45 -27.27
N GLU A 116 17.88 -14.40 -28.53
CA GLU A 116 19.22 -13.96 -28.89
C GLU A 116 19.49 -12.52 -28.42
N SER A 117 18.55 -11.61 -28.65
CA SER A 117 18.67 -10.21 -28.23
C SER A 117 18.88 -10.07 -26.71
N MET A 118 18.22 -10.89 -25.89
CA MET A 118 18.45 -10.88 -24.43
C MET A 118 19.86 -11.37 -24.07
N LEU A 119 20.33 -12.43 -24.73
CA LEU A 119 21.63 -13.04 -24.43
C LEU A 119 22.83 -12.17 -24.85
N GLU A 120 22.65 -11.28 -25.83
CA GLU A 120 23.68 -10.32 -26.24
C GLU A 120 23.98 -9.25 -25.17
N HIS A 121 22.99 -8.85 -24.37
CA HIS A 121 23.11 -7.72 -23.43
C HIS A 121 23.62 -8.17 -22.06
N ARG A 122 24.93 -8.05 -21.85
CA ARG A 122 25.62 -8.53 -20.64
C ARG A 122 26.56 -7.50 -20.02
N ASP A 123 26.73 -7.58 -18.69
CA ASP A 123 27.79 -6.86 -17.98
C ASP A 123 29.15 -7.58 -18.08
N ARG A 124 30.21 -6.93 -17.59
CA ARG A 124 31.58 -7.49 -17.57
C ARG A 124 31.74 -8.77 -16.74
N HIS A 125 30.80 -9.07 -15.87
CA HIS A 125 30.81 -10.27 -15.02
C HIS A 125 30.05 -11.44 -15.67
N GLY A 126 29.28 -11.15 -16.72
CA GLY A 126 28.45 -12.11 -17.45
C GLY A 126 26.98 -12.12 -17.01
N ARG A 127 26.54 -11.13 -16.22
CA ARG A 127 25.12 -10.97 -15.86
C ARG A 127 24.35 -10.43 -17.06
N PHE A 128 23.16 -10.96 -17.34
CA PHE A 128 22.29 -10.32 -18.32
C PHE A 128 21.69 -9.04 -17.74
N VAL A 129 21.63 -7.99 -18.56
CA VAL A 129 21.20 -6.66 -18.13
C VAL A 129 20.12 -6.15 -19.07
N ALA A 130 19.00 -5.70 -18.50
CA ALA A 130 17.98 -5.00 -19.27
C ALA A 130 18.56 -3.68 -19.83
N PRO A 131 18.28 -3.32 -21.09
CA PRO A 131 18.75 -2.05 -21.66
C PRO A 131 18.23 -0.85 -20.87
N ARG A 132 19.11 0.10 -20.55
CA ARG A 132 18.77 1.32 -19.80
C ARG A 132 19.36 2.55 -20.49
N PRO A 133 18.66 3.70 -20.46
CA PRO A 133 19.22 4.95 -20.97
C PRO A 133 20.48 5.34 -20.19
N ALA A 134 21.48 5.92 -20.88
CA ALA A 134 22.82 6.22 -20.36
C ALA A 134 22.83 7.06 -19.06
N ARG A 135 21.76 7.81 -18.75
CA ARG A 135 21.59 8.56 -17.49
C ARG A 135 21.38 7.70 -16.24
N ALA A 136 21.06 6.41 -16.40
CA ALA A 136 20.89 5.43 -15.31
C ALA A 136 22.10 4.49 -15.13
N ALA A 137 23.19 4.70 -15.88
CA ALA A 137 24.40 3.86 -15.87
C ALA A 137 25.16 3.82 -14.53
N GLY A 138 24.66 4.49 -13.49
CA GLY A 138 25.21 4.52 -12.13
C GLY A 138 24.42 3.75 -11.07
N SER A 139 23.34 3.04 -11.41
CA SER A 139 22.65 2.15 -10.47
C SER A 139 23.47 0.86 -10.29
N GLY A 140 23.88 0.54 -9.06
CA GLY A 140 24.77 -0.60 -8.81
C GLY A 140 24.14 -1.99 -9.06
N PRO A 141 24.90 -3.08 -8.85
CA PRO A 141 24.63 -4.45 -9.28
C PRO A 141 23.26 -5.06 -8.90
N ALA A 142 22.54 -4.50 -7.95
CA ALA A 142 21.29 -5.07 -7.44
C ALA A 142 20.09 -5.02 -8.37
N ALA A 143 19.95 -3.93 -9.13
CA ALA A 143 18.91 -3.86 -10.15
C ALA A 143 19.25 -4.76 -11.37
N ALA A 144 20.45 -5.37 -11.41
CA ALA A 144 20.88 -6.28 -12.46
C ALA A 144 20.63 -7.77 -12.14
N LEU A 145 20.37 -8.14 -10.87
CA LEU A 145 20.20 -9.54 -10.49
C LEU A 145 18.85 -10.12 -10.93
N CYS A 146 17.73 -9.41 -10.71
CA CYS A 146 16.42 -9.88 -11.18
C CYS A 146 16.37 -10.05 -12.70
N ASP A 147 17.01 -9.13 -13.43
CA ASP A 147 17.09 -9.20 -14.89
C ASP A 147 17.90 -10.42 -15.31
N SER A 148 19.09 -10.58 -14.73
CA SER A 148 19.96 -11.71 -15.03
C SER A 148 19.28 -13.04 -14.74
N HIS A 149 18.63 -13.19 -13.58
CA HIS A 149 17.97 -14.44 -13.22
C HIS A 149 16.80 -14.76 -14.15
N ALA A 150 16.00 -13.75 -14.52
CA ALA A 150 14.85 -13.95 -15.40
C ALA A 150 15.28 -14.36 -16.81
N VAL A 151 16.32 -13.72 -17.37
CA VAL A 151 16.89 -14.10 -18.67
C VAL A 151 17.48 -15.51 -18.61
N THR A 152 18.21 -15.85 -17.54
CA THR A 152 18.74 -17.20 -17.35
C THR A 152 17.63 -18.24 -17.24
N GLU A 153 16.56 -17.98 -16.50
CA GLU A 153 15.40 -18.90 -16.39
C GLU A 153 14.78 -19.15 -17.76
N VAL A 154 14.55 -18.08 -18.53
CA VAL A 154 14.00 -18.20 -19.89
C VAL A 154 14.94 -19.01 -20.78
N ALA A 155 16.23 -18.68 -20.82
CA ALA A 155 17.19 -19.39 -21.66
C ALA A 155 17.21 -20.90 -21.35
N LEU A 156 17.18 -21.28 -20.06
CA LEU A 156 17.13 -22.67 -19.65
C LEU A 156 15.83 -23.38 -20.08
N ARG A 157 14.67 -22.72 -19.92
CA ARG A 157 13.38 -23.29 -20.38
C ARG A 157 13.31 -23.47 -21.90
N PHE A 158 13.98 -22.60 -22.65
CA PHE A 158 14.09 -22.70 -24.11
C PHE A 158 15.23 -23.61 -24.60
N GLY A 159 15.87 -24.36 -23.69
CA GLY A 159 16.88 -25.36 -24.05
C GLY A 159 18.27 -24.81 -24.35
N LEU A 160 18.55 -23.55 -24.01
CA LEU A 160 19.83 -22.88 -24.27
C LEU A 160 20.85 -23.09 -23.14
N ARG A 161 20.81 -24.25 -22.48
CA ARG A 161 21.70 -24.55 -21.34
C ARG A 161 23.18 -24.54 -21.73
N ASP A 162 23.50 -25.12 -22.89
CA ASP A 162 24.88 -25.29 -23.37
C ASP A 162 25.40 -24.02 -24.06
N ASP A 163 24.63 -22.91 -24.05
CA ASP A 163 25.11 -21.62 -24.51
C ASP A 163 26.14 -21.07 -23.49
N PRO A 164 27.40 -20.79 -23.90
CA PRO A 164 28.45 -20.33 -22.98
C PRO A 164 28.09 -19.06 -22.19
N ARG A 165 27.17 -18.25 -22.72
CA ARG A 165 26.70 -17.02 -22.07
C ARG A 165 25.78 -17.35 -20.89
N VAL A 166 24.95 -18.39 -21.03
CA VAL A 166 24.04 -18.90 -20.00
C VAL A 166 24.81 -19.63 -18.92
N GLU A 167 25.79 -20.46 -19.29
CA GLU A 167 26.72 -21.10 -18.34
C GLU A 167 27.41 -20.04 -17.47
N ARG A 168 27.95 -18.98 -18.11
CA ARG A 168 28.60 -17.90 -17.38
C ARG A 168 27.66 -17.15 -16.44
N ALA A 169 26.41 -16.92 -16.85
CA ALA A 169 25.41 -16.28 -16.00
C ALA A 169 25.07 -17.16 -14.78
N LEU A 170 24.93 -18.48 -14.97
CA LEU A 170 24.70 -19.44 -13.88
C LEU A 170 25.83 -19.44 -12.85
N GLU A 171 27.09 -19.47 -13.29
CA GLU A 171 28.25 -19.33 -12.40
C GLU A 171 28.17 -18.03 -11.60
N GLN A 172 27.86 -16.92 -12.28
CA GLN A 172 27.81 -15.61 -11.66
C GLN A 172 26.67 -15.48 -10.65
N MET A 173 25.52 -16.13 -10.90
CA MET A 173 24.41 -16.19 -9.94
C MET A 173 24.85 -16.78 -8.59
N LEU A 174 25.68 -17.82 -8.59
CA LEU A 174 26.20 -18.41 -7.35
C LEU A 174 27.18 -17.48 -6.63
N VAL A 175 28.03 -16.77 -7.39
CA VAL A 175 28.97 -15.78 -6.85
C VAL A 175 28.24 -14.57 -6.24
N ASP A 176 27.11 -14.17 -6.82
CA ASP A 176 26.33 -13.00 -6.38
C ASP A 176 25.54 -13.24 -5.09
N MET A 177 25.41 -14.49 -4.67
CA MET A 177 24.69 -14.87 -3.47
C MET A 177 25.48 -14.47 -2.21
N ARG A 178 24.83 -13.72 -1.33
CA ARG A 178 25.45 -13.11 -0.14
C ARG A 178 24.71 -13.53 1.13
N ARG A 179 25.39 -13.47 2.27
CA ARG A 179 24.74 -13.63 3.59
C ARG A 179 24.13 -12.29 4.02
N SER A 180 22.89 -12.34 4.48
CA SER A 180 22.09 -11.26 5.05
C SER A 180 21.57 -11.68 6.44
N ASP A 181 20.89 -10.77 7.14
CA ASP A 181 20.25 -11.03 8.43
C ASP A 181 19.11 -12.06 8.34
N HIS A 182 18.57 -12.29 7.14
CA HIS A 182 17.57 -13.32 6.85
C HIS A 182 18.18 -14.69 6.54
N GLY A 183 19.49 -14.74 6.26
CA GLY A 183 20.17 -15.90 5.73
C GLY A 183 20.85 -15.61 4.40
N ARG A 184 21.27 -16.66 3.70
CA ARG A 184 21.98 -16.54 2.42
C ARG A 184 20.97 -16.39 1.29
N ALA A 185 21.11 -15.34 0.48
CA ALA A 185 20.21 -15.08 -0.63
C ALA A 185 20.80 -14.06 -1.62
N TRP A 186 20.01 -13.67 -2.62
CA TRP A 186 20.35 -12.56 -3.51
C TRP A 186 19.78 -11.26 -2.96
N CYS A 187 20.66 -10.28 -2.74
CA CYS A 187 20.30 -9.02 -2.12
C CYS A 187 20.13 -7.90 -3.12
N CYS A 188 19.25 -6.97 -2.77
CA CYS A 188 19.28 -5.63 -3.34
C CYS A 188 20.38 -4.78 -2.67
N GLU A 189 20.89 -3.79 -3.41
CA GLU A 189 21.62 -2.68 -2.85
C GLU A 189 20.54 -1.77 -2.31
N ALA A 190 20.57 -1.54 -1.00
CA ALA A 190 19.69 -0.56 -0.38
C ALA A 190 19.80 0.76 -1.16
N PRO A 191 18.68 1.47 -1.43
CA PRO A 191 18.75 2.84 -1.91
C PRO A 191 19.71 3.62 -1.01
N ARG A 192 20.65 4.38 -1.60
CA ARG A 192 21.56 5.26 -0.84
C ARG A 192 20.72 6.11 0.12
N GLY A 193 20.71 5.75 1.40
CA GLY A 193 19.78 6.33 2.38
C GLY A 193 19.66 5.58 3.71
N ARG A 194 19.91 4.27 3.76
CA ARG A 194 20.12 3.54 5.04
C ARG A 194 21.62 3.43 5.33
N ILE A 195 22.23 4.52 5.80
CA ILE A 195 23.52 4.44 6.48
C ILE A 195 23.20 4.21 7.95
N ARG A 196 23.32 2.96 8.43
CA ARG A 196 23.53 2.74 9.87
C ARG A 196 24.89 3.36 10.20
N LEU A 197 24.98 4.12 11.30
CA LEU A 197 26.27 4.52 11.88
C LEU A 197 27.16 3.26 11.88
N PHE A 198 28.41 3.36 11.42
CA PHE A 198 29.36 2.24 11.18
C PHE A 198 29.37 1.61 9.76
N GLY A 199 29.26 2.42 8.70
CA GLY A 199 30.11 2.27 7.51
C GLY A 199 30.07 0.97 6.66
N ARG A 200 29.11 0.06 6.83
CA ARG A 200 28.89 -1.08 5.91
C ARG A 200 27.49 -1.00 5.31
N GLN A 201 27.41 -1.09 3.98
CA GLN A 201 26.14 -1.25 3.26
C GLN A 201 25.64 -2.68 3.54
N GLU A 202 24.63 -2.82 4.42
CA GLU A 202 24.03 -4.11 4.72
C GLU A 202 23.24 -4.63 3.49
N CYS A 203 23.41 -5.93 3.23
CA CYS A 203 22.79 -6.69 2.15
C CYS A 203 21.34 -6.97 2.55
N GLU A 204 20.34 -6.26 2.00
CA GLU A 204 18.93 -6.57 2.25
C GLU A 204 18.45 -7.60 1.22
N MET A 205 18.00 -8.76 1.69
CA MET A 205 17.53 -9.85 0.82
C MET A 205 16.35 -9.38 -0.06
N CYS A 206 16.34 -9.80 -1.33
CA CYS A 206 15.25 -9.54 -2.25
C CYS A 206 14.44 -10.84 -2.51
N PRO A 207 13.20 -10.94 -1.99
CA PRO A 207 12.38 -12.15 -2.18
C PRO A 207 12.13 -12.47 -3.65
N HIS A 208 11.86 -11.46 -4.50
CA HIS A 208 11.62 -11.69 -5.93
C HIS A 208 12.87 -12.16 -6.68
N ALA A 209 14.04 -11.56 -6.45
CA ALA A 209 15.29 -12.04 -7.06
C ALA A 209 15.62 -13.48 -6.64
N THR A 210 15.34 -13.80 -5.38
CA THR A 210 15.58 -15.12 -4.81
C THR A 210 14.65 -16.17 -5.37
N VAL A 211 13.35 -15.87 -5.52
CA VAL A 211 12.38 -16.75 -6.19
C VAL A 211 12.81 -17.09 -7.61
N ILE A 212 13.14 -16.09 -8.43
CA ILE A 212 13.55 -16.33 -9.84
C ILE A 212 14.87 -17.11 -9.89
N GLY A 213 15.83 -16.77 -9.01
CA GLY A 213 17.11 -17.47 -8.93
C GLY A 213 16.96 -18.95 -8.59
N LEU A 214 16.09 -19.28 -7.62
CA LEU A 214 15.75 -20.66 -7.28
C LEU A 214 15.04 -21.38 -8.42
N ARG A 215 14.04 -20.75 -9.07
CA ARG A 215 13.36 -21.36 -10.22
C ARG A 215 14.32 -21.68 -11.37
N ALA A 216 15.23 -20.77 -11.70
CA ALA A 216 16.26 -21.01 -12.71
C ALA A 216 17.17 -22.20 -12.33
N LEU A 217 17.69 -22.23 -11.10
CA LEU A 217 18.58 -23.31 -10.63
C LEU A 217 17.85 -24.65 -10.47
N ALA A 218 16.55 -24.65 -10.26
CA ALA A 218 15.72 -25.87 -10.22
C ALA A 218 15.61 -26.56 -11.59
N LEU A 219 15.91 -25.87 -12.69
CA LEU A 219 15.97 -26.46 -14.03
C LEU A 219 17.25 -27.29 -14.26
N LEU A 220 18.26 -27.15 -13.38
CA LEU A 220 19.46 -27.98 -13.42
C LEU A 220 19.20 -29.36 -12.78
N PRO A 221 19.91 -30.42 -13.21
CA PRO A 221 19.86 -31.72 -12.54
C PRO A 221 20.25 -31.61 -11.06
N ALA A 222 19.56 -32.33 -10.17
CA ALA A 222 19.75 -32.21 -8.72
C ALA A 222 21.22 -32.38 -8.27
N ARG A 223 21.97 -33.28 -8.91
CA ARG A 223 23.40 -33.54 -8.64
C ARG A 223 24.33 -32.36 -8.93
N GLU A 224 23.89 -31.40 -9.73
CA GLU A 224 24.67 -30.23 -10.13
C GLU A 224 24.31 -28.99 -9.33
N ARG A 225 23.25 -29.05 -8.51
CA ARG A 225 22.80 -27.92 -7.69
C ARG A 225 23.72 -27.82 -6.46
N PRO A 226 24.40 -26.69 -6.24
CA PRO A 226 25.20 -26.51 -5.04
C PRO A 226 24.33 -26.50 -3.77
N SER A 227 24.82 -27.06 -2.67
CA SER A 227 24.07 -27.10 -1.40
C SER A 227 23.69 -25.72 -0.86
N LEU A 228 24.47 -24.68 -1.16
CA LEU A 228 24.19 -23.29 -0.79
C LEU A 228 22.85 -22.76 -1.34
N VAL A 229 22.28 -23.40 -2.37
CA VAL A 229 20.98 -23.02 -2.94
C VAL A 229 19.85 -23.36 -1.97
N GLU A 230 20.01 -24.42 -1.18
CA GLU A 230 19.07 -24.81 -0.14
C GLU A 230 19.01 -23.76 0.98
N ASP A 231 20.14 -23.14 1.34
CA ASP A 231 20.16 -22.02 2.29
C ASP A 231 19.28 -20.85 1.81
N ALA A 232 19.22 -20.61 0.49
CA ALA A 232 18.39 -19.57 -0.10
C ALA A 232 16.89 -19.93 -0.07
N ALA A 233 16.55 -21.19 -0.29
CA ALA A 233 15.19 -21.69 -0.10
C ALA A 233 14.72 -21.53 1.36
N ARG A 234 15.57 -21.92 2.32
CA ARG A 234 15.30 -21.71 3.76
C ARG A 234 15.17 -20.23 4.12
N THR A 235 15.96 -19.36 3.47
CA THR A 235 15.87 -17.91 3.67
C THR A 235 14.51 -17.36 3.23
N LEU A 236 13.93 -17.84 2.13
CA LEU A 236 12.55 -17.50 1.75
C LEU A 236 11.53 -17.96 2.81
N LEU A 237 11.64 -19.20 3.30
CA LEU A 237 10.75 -19.73 4.34
C LEU A 237 10.89 -18.96 5.67
N ALA A 238 12.10 -18.50 6.01
CA ALA A 238 12.34 -17.64 7.15
C ALA A 238 11.61 -16.29 7.02
N THR A 239 11.51 -15.72 5.82
CA THR A 239 10.72 -14.49 5.61
C THR A 239 9.23 -14.69 5.82
N TRP A 240 8.71 -15.88 5.48
CA TRP A 240 7.34 -16.22 5.80
C TRP A 240 7.13 -16.29 7.32
N ARG A 241 8.06 -16.87 8.08
CA ARG A 241 7.95 -16.92 9.54
C ARG A 241 7.96 -15.52 10.19
N ARG A 242 8.73 -14.57 9.62
CA ARG A 242 8.83 -13.18 10.12
C ARG A 242 7.82 -12.21 9.48
N ARG A 243 6.83 -12.72 8.74
CA ARG A 243 5.90 -11.94 7.90
C ARG A 243 5.10 -10.85 8.61
N LEU A 244 4.91 -10.95 9.93
CA LEU A 244 4.17 -9.97 10.72
C LEU A 244 5.04 -8.77 11.16
N GLU A 245 6.35 -8.94 11.15
CA GLU A 245 7.32 -7.98 11.70
C GLU A 245 8.15 -7.32 10.59
N GLU A 246 8.37 -8.03 9.47
CA GLU A 246 9.34 -7.64 8.45
C GLU A 246 8.74 -7.65 7.03
N ARG A 247 9.24 -6.74 6.18
CA ARG A 247 8.94 -6.66 4.73
C ARG A 247 10.22 -6.42 3.93
N PRO A 248 11.07 -7.46 3.76
CA PRO A 248 12.37 -7.30 3.13
C PRO A 248 12.24 -6.79 1.70
N SER A 249 12.98 -5.73 1.39
CA SER A 249 12.92 -5.04 0.08
C SER A 249 11.49 -4.61 -0.33
N GLY A 250 10.59 -4.42 0.63
CA GLY A 250 9.20 -4.00 0.39
C GLY A 250 8.24 -5.13 -0.01
N PHE A 251 8.68 -6.39 -0.06
CA PHE A 251 7.82 -7.54 -0.35
C PHE A 251 7.13 -8.04 0.93
N GLY A 252 5.80 -8.13 0.89
CA GLY A 252 4.98 -8.57 2.02
C GLY A 252 4.00 -9.68 1.64
N HIS A 253 3.48 -10.37 2.66
CA HIS A 253 2.63 -11.56 2.52
C HIS A 253 1.14 -11.24 2.75
N GLY A 254 0.61 -10.25 2.03
CA GLY A 254 -0.78 -9.80 2.15
C GLY A 254 -1.75 -10.44 1.15
N TYR A 255 -2.94 -9.85 0.97
CA TYR A 255 -3.95 -10.30 0.00
C TYR A 255 -3.39 -10.58 -1.40
N GLN A 256 -2.50 -9.70 -1.89
CA GLN A 256 -1.90 -9.84 -3.21
C GLN A 256 -0.98 -11.07 -3.33
N PHE A 257 -0.31 -11.45 -2.26
CA PHE A 257 0.50 -12.66 -2.19
C PHE A 257 -0.38 -13.92 -2.19
N ALA A 258 -1.51 -13.88 -1.49
CA ALA A 258 -2.41 -15.02 -1.38
C ALA A 258 -3.21 -15.30 -2.67
N THR A 259 -3.70 -14.26 -3.35
CA THR A 259 -4.74 -14.39 -4.41
C THR A 259 -4.24 -14.54 -5.84
N ILE A 260 -2.91 -14.68 -6.04
CA ILE A 260 -2.19 -14.90 -7.31
C ILE A 260 -2.61 -13.93 -8.44
N SER A 261 -1.65 -13.21 -9.03
CA SER A 261 -1.97 -12.49 -10.27
C SER A 261 -1.99 -13.47 -11.45
N TRP A 262 -2.97 -13.39 -12.35
CA TRP A 262 -2.99 -14.20 -13.57
C TRP A 262 -2.81 -13.34 -14.83
N PRO A 263 -1.88 -13.67 -15.75
CA PRO A 263 -0.83 -14.69 -15.61
C PRO A 263 0.09 -14.42 -14.41
N HIS A 264 0.62 -15.51 -13.82
CA HIS A 264 1.48 -15.45 -12.64
C HIS A 264 2.90 -15.01 -13.02
N LEU A 265 3.15 -13.71 -12.90
CA LEU A 265 4.37 -13.05 -13.36
C LEU A 265 5.12 -12.31 -12.24
N TRP A 266 4.69 -12.45 -10.99
CA TRP A 266 5.20 -11.66 -9.86
C TRP A 266 5.48 -12.51 -8.62
N TYR A 267 5.97 -11.88 -7.56
CA TYR A 267 6.09 -12.49 -6.24
C TYR A 267 4.71 -12.70 -5.60
N ASP A 268 4.28 -13.96 -5.52
CA ASP A 268 3.09 -14.41 -4.80
C ASP A 268 3.28 -15.86 -4.28
N ALA A 269 2.25 -16.43 -3.65
CA ALA A 269 2.32 -17.75 -3.04
C ALA A 269 2.71 -18.86 -4.04
N LEU A 270 2.22 -18.80 -5.28
CA LEU A 270 2.55 -19.80 -6.29
C LEU A 270 4.02 -19.70 -6.69
N ALA A 271 4.55 -18.48 -6.84
CA ALA A 271 5.97 -18.23 -7.13
C ALA A 271 6.88 -18.86 -6.07
N VAL A 272 6.54 -18.69 -4.79
CA VAL A 272 7.34 -19.23 -3.68
C VAL A 272 7.27 -20.76 -3.68
N VAL A 273 6.10 -21.35 -3.93
CA VAL A 273 5.93 -22.80 -4.05
C VAL A 273 6.77 -23.35 -5.21
N GLU A 274 6.69 -22.76 -6.41
CA GLU A 274 7.51 -23.18 -7.55
C GLU A 274 9.01 -23.05 -7.30
N ALA A 275 9.42 -22.05 -6.51
CA ALA A 275 10.81 -21.84 -6.14
C ALA A 275 11.33 -22.81 -5.08
N VAL A 276 10.52 -23.19 -4.09
CA VAL A 276 10.99 -23.96 -2.92
C VAL A 276 10.73 -25.47 -3.05
N ALA A 277 9.63 -25.86 -3.71
CA ALA A 277 9.24 -27.27 -3.84
C ALA A 277 10.34 -28.19 -4.42
N PRO A 278 11.18 -27.76 -5.39
CA PRO A 278 12.26 -28.59 -5.93
C PRO A 278 13.42 -28.90 -4.96
N TYR A 279 13.42 -28.35 -3.75
CA TYR A 279 14.51 -28.42 -2.78
C TYR A 279 14.10 -29.14 -1.48
N PRO A 280 13.89 -30.47 -1.51
CA PRO A 280 13.39 -31.22 -0.36
C PRO A 280 14.29 -31.14 0.87
N ALA A 281 15.59 -30.92 0.72
CA ALA A 281 16.47 -30.71 1.88
C ALA A 281 16.08 -29.49 2.73
N ALA A 282 15.37 -28.49 2.18
CA ALA A 282 14.91 -27.32 2.94
C ALA A 282 13.67 -27.63 3.80
N TRP A 283 12.84 -28.62 3.47
CA TRP A 283 11.51 -28.80 4.07
C TRP A 283 11.09 -30.28 4.32
N GLY A 284 11.82 -31.26 3.81
CA GLY A 284 11.50 -32.69 3.87
C GLY A 284 11.79 -33.32 5.24
N ASP A 285 11.26 -34.52 5.47
CA ASP A 285 11.20 -35.16 6.80
C ASP A 285 12.56 -35.52 7.41
N GLU A 286 13.55 -35.89 6.60
CA GLU A 286 14.84 -36.37 7.08
C GLU A 286 15.91 -35.28 7.22
N GLN A 287 15.75 -34.13 6.54
CA GLN A 287 16.77 -33.06 6.46
C GLN A 287 16.22 -31.62 6.65
N GLY A 288 14.89 -31.44 6.66
CA GLY A 288 14.23 -30.14 6.80
C GLY A 288 14.12 -29.68 8.25
N ASP A 289 14.16 -28.36 8.46
CA ASP A 289 13.81 -27.79 9.77
C ASP A 289 12.27 -27.87 9.91
N PRO A 290 11.72 -28.41 11.01
CA PRO A 290 10.27 -28.42 11.24
C PRO A 290 9.61 -27.05 11.05
N ALA A 291 10.31 -25.96 11.37
CA ALA A 291 9.82 -24.60 11.16
C ALA A 291 9.81 -24.18 9.68
N ASP A 292 10.73 -24.70 8.85
CA ASP A 292 10.74 -24.51 7.39
C ASP A 292 9.61 -25.32 6.74
N ARG A 293 9.45 -26.58 7.16
CA ARG A 293 8.35 -27.46 6.73
C ARG A 293 6.98 -26.85 7.00
N ASN A 294 6.75 -26.39 8.24
CA ASN A 294 5.50 -25.74 8.63
C ASN A 294 5.26 -24.44 7.84
N ALA A 295 6.31 -23.64 7.61
CA ALA A 295 6.19 -22.42 6.80
C ALA A 295 5.75 -22.72 5.36
N LEU A 296 6.30 -23.76 4.73
CA LEU A 296 5.90 -24.15 3.38
C LEU A 296 4.45 -24.68 3.36
N ALA A 297 4.07 -25.52 4.34
CA ALA A 297 2.71 -26.00 4.47
C ALA A 297 1.69 -24.86 4.65
N GLU A 298 2.03 -23.85 5.47
CA GLU A 298 1.23 -22.63 5.64
C GLU A 298 1.07 -21.82 4.34
N ILE A 299 2.14 -21.65 3.56
CA ILE A 299 2.08 -20.95 2.27
C ILE A 299 1.16 -21.67 1.30
N VAL A 300 1.26 -22.99 1.21
CA VAL A 300 0.39 -23.81 0.35
C VAL A 300 -1.06 -23.78 0.85
N ALA A 301 -1.28 -23.83 2.16
CA ALA A 301 -2.62 -23.69 2.73
C ALA A 301 -3.27 -22.35 2.33
N VAL A 302 -2.50 -21.25 2.37
CA VAL A 302 -2.94 -19.94 1.90
C VAL A 302 -3.26 -19.94 0.40
N LEU A 303 -2.41 -20.55 -0.41
CA LEU A 303 -2.62 -20.70 -1.86
C LEU A 303 -3.94 -21.44 -2.14
N VAL A 304 -4.19 -22.55 -1.46
CA VAL A 304 -5.40 -23.37 -1.62
C VAL A 304 -6.64 -22.63 -1.15
N ASP A 305 -6.62 -22.06 0.05
CA ASP A 305 -7.78 -21.37 0.62
C ASP A 305 -8.19 -20.13 -0.18
N ALA A 306 -7.23 -19.43 -0.79
CA ALA A 306 -7.50 -18.20 -1.52
C ALA A 306 -7.91 -18.41 -2.99
N ASN A 307 -7.57 -19.55 -3.60
CA ASN A 307 -7.67 -19.72 -5.05
C ASN A 307 -8.41 -20.98 -5.51
N VAL A 308 -8.72 -21.94 -4.63
CA VAL A 308 -9.23 -23.26 -5.03
C VAL A 308 -10.66 -23.46 -4.54
N ASP A 309 -11.54 -23.94 -5.42
CA ASP A 309 -12.92 -24.27 -5.08
C ASP A 309 -13.06 -25.69 -4.48
N ASP A 310 -14.27 -26.05 -4.03
CA ASP A 310 -14.55 -27.35 -3.40
C ASP A 310 -14.31 -28.57 -4.30
N ARG A 311 -14.14 -28.36 -5.60
CA ARG A 311 -13.82 -29.42 -6.56
C ARG A 311 -12.33 -29.45 -6.92
N GLY A 312 -11.49 -28.73 -6.17
CA GLY A 312 -10.06 -28.69 -6.40
C GLY A 312 -9.64 -27.84 -7.60
N ARG A 313 -10.54 -26.99 -8.13
CA ARG A 313 -10.26 -26.18 -9.33
C ARG A 313 -9.81 -24.78 -8.92
N VAL A 314 -8.79 -24.27 -9.59
CA VAL A 314 -8.34 -22.89 -9.40
C VAL A 314 -9.36 -21.92 -10.01
N VAL A 315 -9.75 -20.90 -9.24
CA VAL A 315 -10.65 -19.84 -9.63
C VAL A 315 -9.90 -18.51 -9.55
N PRO A 316 -9.44 -17.94 -10.69
CA PRO A 316 -8.69 -16.69 -10.72
C PRO A 316 -9.44 -15.54 -10.04
N GLN A 317 -8.82 -14.94 -9.02
CA GLN A 317 -9.36 -13.78 -8.29
C GLN A 317 -8.81 -12.45 -8.84
N ARG A 318 -7.59 -12.48 -9.37
CA ARG A 318 -6.91 -11.35 -9.99
C ARG A 318 -6.45 -11.73 -11.40
N VAL A 319 -6.90 -10.99 -12.39
CA VAL A 319 -6.59 -11.25 -13.80
C VAL A 319 -6.12 -9.96 -14.47
N ALA A 320 -5.05 -10.05 -15.25
CA ALA A 320 -4.59 -8.98 -16.12
C ALA A 320 -5.54 -8.82 -17.31
N ALA A 321 -5.68 -7.59 -17.82
CA ALA A 321 -6.43 -7.33 -19.03
C ALA A 321 -5.79 -8.02 -20.24
N GLY A 322 -6.60 -8.34 -21.26
CA GLY A 322 -6.11 -8.91 -22.52
C GLY A 322 -5.96 -10.44 -22.54
N PHE A 323 -6.18 -11.15 -21.43
CA PHE A 323 -5.99 -12.61 -21.36
C PHE A 323 -7.28 -13.43 -21.28
N ARG A 324 -8.46 -12.84 -21.55
CA ARG A 324 -9.76 -13.53 -21.41
C ARG A 324 -9.92 -14.77 -22.31
N ASP A 325 -9.14 -14.85 -23.39
CA ASP A 325 -9.08 -16.03 -24.25
C ASP A 325 -8.58 -17.27 -23.51
N LEU A 326 -7.68 -17.08 -22.56
CA LEU A 326 -7.20 -18.13 -21.65
C LEU A 326 -8.11 -18.20 -20.43
N SER A 327 -8.30 -19.39 -19.87
CA SER A 327 -9.14 -19.54 -18.69
C SER A 327 -8.58 -18.81 -17.45
N ILE A 328 -7.25 -18.67 -17.37
CA ILE A 328 -6.57 -17.89 -16.32
C ILE A 328 -6.90 -16.39 -16.37
N GLY A 329 -7.39 -15.88 -17.51
CA GLY A 329 -7.83 -14.49 -17.66
C GLY A 329 -9.32 -14.25 -17.34
N ARG A 330 -10.06 -15.28 -16.90
CA ARG A 330 -11.50 -15.22 -16.60
C ARG A 330 -11.72 -15.19 -15.10
N LYS A 331 -11.92 -13.99 -14.56
CA LYS A 331 -12.09 -13.78 -13.12
C LYS A 331 -13.37 -14.46 -12.61
N GLY A 332 -13.24 -15.22 -11.53
CA GLY A 332 -14.37 -15.87 -10.86
C GLY A 332 -14.86 -17.17 -11.52
N GLU A 333 -14.23 -17.60 -12.62
CA GLU A 333 -14.55 -18.86 -13.31
C GLU A 333 -13.46 -19.92 -13.06
N PRO A 334 -13.81 -21.21 -12.92
CA PRO A 334 -12.80 -22.27 -12.83
C PRO A 334 -11.89 -22.31 -14.06
N SER A 335 -10.58 -22.34 -13.84
CA SER A 335 -9.57 -22.29 -14.89
C SER A 335 -8.86 -23.64 -15.05
N PRO A 336 -9.05 -24.37 -16.18
CA PRO A 336 -8.28 -25.57 -16.48
C PRO A 336 -6.77 -25.34 -16.48
N LEU A 337 -6.30 -24.27 -17.15
CA LEU A 337 -4.87 -23.94 -17.21
C LEU A 337 -4.31 -23.58 -15.83
N GLY A 338 -4.98 -22.73 -15.07
CA GLY A 338 -4.56 -22.37 -13.71
C GLY A 338 -4.53 -23.57 -12.78
N SER A 339 -5.51 -24.47 -12.90
CA SER A 339 -5.58 -25.70 -12.11
C SER A 339 -4.44 -26.65 -12.44
N ALA A 340 -4.12 -26.80 -13.74
CA ALA A 340 -3.00 -27.63 -14.19
C ALA A 340 -1.64 -27.11 -13.67
N LEU A 341 -1.44 -25.78 -13.73
CA LEU A 341 -0.22 -25.14 -13.24
C LEU A 341 -0.05 -25.29 -11.72
N VAL A 342 -1.09 -25.02 -10.93
CA VAL A 342 -1.04 -25.17 -9.46
C VAL A 342 -0.84 -26.64 -9.07
N ARG A 343 -1.57 -27.57 -9.68
CA ARG A 343 -1.39 -29.02 -9.42
C ARG A 343 0.04 -29.47 -9.75
N ALA A 344 0.60 -29.04 -10.87
CA ALA A 344 1.97 -29.36 -11.23
C ALA A 344 2.99 -28.82 -10.21
N ALA A 345 2.79 -27.60 -9.70
CA ALA A 345 3.66 -26.99 -8.70
C ALA A 345 3.60 -27.70 -7.33
N LEU A 346 2.44 -28.24 -6.95
CA LEU A 346 2.25 -28.93 -5.67
C LEU A 346 2.67 -30.40 -5.70
N ARG A 347 2.89 -30.99 -6.87
CA ARG A 347 3.24 -32.40 -7.01
C ARG A 347 4.44 -32.84 -6.17
N PRO A 348 5.56 -32.09 -6.08
CA PRO A 348 6.68 -32.47 -5.23
C PRO A 348 6.36 -32.46 -3.73
N LEU A 349 5.30 -31.74 -3.33
CA LEU A 349 4.89 -31.53 -1.93
C LEU A 349 3.86 -32.55 -1.44
N ALA A 350 3.70 -33.68 -2.14
CA ALA A 350 2.71 -34.69 -1.78
C ALA A 350 2.87 -35.21 -0.33
N SER A 351 4.10 -35.29 0.19
CA SER A 351 4.37 -35.68 1.58
C SER A 351 3.98 -34.61 2.61
N LEU A 352 3.66 -33.38 2.20
CA LEU A 352 3.15 -32.31 3.05
C LEU A 352 1.62 -32.28 3.11
N ALA A 353 0.90 -33.20 2.45
CA ALA A 353 -0.55 -33.10 2.30
C ALA A 353 -1.28 -32.98 3.64
N ASP A 354 -0.90 -33.79 4.64
CA ASP A 354 -1.48 -33.75 5.99
C ASP A 354 -1.12 -32.45 6.72
N ASP A 355 0.12 -31.97 6.60
CA ASP A 355 0.57 -30.71 7.20
C ASP A 355 -0.17 -29.51 6.60
N ILE A 356 -0.39 -29.51 5.28
CA ILE A 356 -1.14 -28.46 4.57
C ILE A 356 -2.62 -28.47 5.02
N ALA A 357 -3.21 -29.66 5.08
CA ALA A 357 -4.60 -29.84 5.48
C ALA A 357 -4.84 -29.38 6.93
N THR A 358 -3.89 -29.63 7.82
CA THR A 358 -3.97 -29.30 9.25
C THR A 358 -3.32 -27.97 9.63
N ALA A 359 -2.62 -27.30 8.71
CA ALA A 359 -1.96 -26.03 8.95
C ALA A 359 -2.92 -25.03 9.60
N ALA A 360 -2.44 -24.30 10.59
CA ALA A 360 -3.25 -23.29 11.25
C ALA A 360 -3.80 -22.30 10.21
N PRO A 361 -5.06 -21.83 10.34
CA PRO A 361 -5.55 -20.73 9.53
C PRO A 361 -4.57 -19.56 9.65
N VAL A 362 -3.89 -19.25 8.55
CA VAL A 362 -3.04 -18.09 8.50
C VAL A 362 -3.97 -16.91 8.27
N GLU A 363 -4.04 -16.00 9.25
CA GLU A 363 -4.73 -14.74 9.05
C GLU A 363 -4.01 -13.96 7.96
N ILE A 364 -4.47 -14.12 6.72
CA ILE A 364 -4.13 -13.22 5.63
C ILE A 364 -4.84 -11.92 5.98
N PRO A 365 -4.13 -10.79 6.18
CA PRO A 365 -4.78 -9.53 6.48
C PRO A 365 -5.85 -9.25 5.41
N ALA A 366 -7.11 -9.15 5.82
CA ALA A 366 -8.18 -8.73 4.93
C ALA A 366 -7.76 -7.38 4.33
N ARG A 367 -7.81 -7.28 3.00
CA ARG A 367 -7.45 -6.12 2.15
C ARG A 367 -6.97 -4.89 2.95
N HIS A 368 -5.72 -4.90 3.40
CA HIS A 368 -4.96 -3.68 3.71
C HIS A 368 -4.38 -3.22 2.38
N ASP A 369 -5.00 -2.24 1.74
CA ASP A 369 -4.69 -1.72 0.41
C ASP A 369 -3.43 -0.80 0.40
N GLY A 370 -2.39 -1.24 1.09
CA GLY A 370 -1.17 -0.52 1.35
C GLY A 370 0.08 -1.24 0.86
N SER A 371 0.20 -1.62 -0.43
CA SER A 371 1.46 -1.65 -1.23
C SER A 371 1.38 -2.39 -2.60
N ARG A 372 1.13 -1.60 -3.67
CA ARG A 372 1.67 -1.61 -5.06
C ARG A 372 2.06 -2.91 -5.80
N GLY A 373 1.60 -3.15 -7.04
CA GLY A 373 0.69 -2.38 -7.90
C GLY A 373 0.64 -2.85 -9.36
N THR A 374 -0.52 -2.77 -9.99
CA THR A 374 -0.71 -2.81 -11.44
C THR A 374 -0.18 -1.50 -12.04
N ARG A 375 0.88 -1.61 -12.86
CA ARG A 375 1.25 -0.62 -13.87
C ARG A 375 0.78 -1.20 -15.20
N GLU A 376 -0.27 -0.62 -15.74
CA GLU A 376 -0.37 -0.33 -17.17
C GLU A 376 -0.84 1.13 -17.25
N ARG A 377 -0.26 1.96 -18.12
CA ARG A 377 -0.55 1.90 -19.55
C ARG A 377 0.62 2.29 -20.46
N ALA A 378 0.71 1.52 -21.56
CA ALA A 378 1.14 1.82 -22.93
C ALA A 378 2.50 2.53 -23.15
N GLY A 379 3.42 1.96 -23.93
CA GLY A 379 3.27 1.93 -25.39
C GLY A 379 3.04 0.58 -26.07
N CYS A 380 1.79 0.33 -26.45
CA CYS A 380 1.41 -0.04 -27.82
C CYS A 380 -0.02 0.48 -28.00
N ALA A 381 -0.21 1.43 -28.92
CA ALA A 381 -1.46 2.18 -29.03
C ALA A 381 -2.57 1.31 -29.63
N VAL A 382 -3.55 0.90 -28.81
CA VAL A 382 -5.00 1.11 -29.02
C VAL A 382 -5.70 1.02 -27.66
N LEU A 383 -5.99 2.17 -27.03
CA LEU A 383 -7.21 2.48 -26.27
C LEU A 383 -7.14 3.99 -25.99
N LEU A 384 -7.83 4.77 -26.82
CA LEU A 384 -7.82 6.23 -26.87
C LEU A 384 -8.51 6.93 -25.68
N GLU A 385 -8.80 6.24 -24.57
CA GLU A 385 -9.62 6.80 -23.50
C GLU A 385 -9.03 6.57 -22.12
N ARG A 386 -8.83 7.66 -21.38
CA ARG A 386 -8.42 7.67 -19.97
C ARG A 386 -9.45 6.88 -19.13
N PRO A 387 -9.04 6.10 -18.11
CA PRO A 387 -9.98 5.39 -17.26
C PRO A 387 -10.92 6.41 -16.61
N ARG A 388 -12.22 6.14 -16.68
CA ARG A 388 -13.25 7.02 -16.13
C ARG A 388 -13.91 6.37 -14.92
N TYR A 389 -13.94 7.09 -13.81
CA TYR A 389 -14.55 6.62 -12.57
C TYR A 389 -15.79 7.45 -12.20
N ALA A 390 -16.80 6.77 -11.65
CA ALA A 390 -17.99 7.40 -11.11
C ALA A 390 -17.68 8.15 -9.80
N MET A 391 -18.36 9.27 -9.56
CA MET A 391 -18.19 10.03 -8.32
C MET A 391 -18.52 9.18 -7.08
N ALA A 392 -19.53 8.31 -7.18
CA ALA A 392 -19.95 7.41 -6.10
C ALA A 392 -18.83 6.44 -5.67
N SER A 393 -18.05 5.93 -6.62
CA SER A 393 -16.90 5.07 -6.34
C SER A 393 -15.79 5.81 -5.60
N LEU A 394 -15.53 7.06 -5.98
CA LEU A 394 -14.58 7.92 -5.27
C LEU A 394 -15.03 8.17 -3.82
N VAL A 395 -16.30 8.52 -3.61
CA VAL A 395 -16.87 8.71 -2.26
C VAL A 395 -16.72 7.42 -1.44
N ALA A 396 -17.13 6.28 -1.98
CA ALA A 396 -17.02 4.99 -1.30
C ALA A 396 -15.57 4.67 -0.91
N ARG A 397 -14.61 4.83 -1.84
CA ARG A 397 -13.18 4.62 -1.55
C ARG A 397 -12.70 5.52 -0.43
N GLN A 398 -13.10 6.79 -0.44
CA GLN A 398 -12.70 7.75 0.60
C GLN A 398 -13.25 7.37 1.97
N LEU A 399 -14.48 6.87 2.07
CA LEU A 399 -15.01 6.36 3.33
C LEU A 399 -14.20 5.13 3.82
N GLN A 400 -13.92 4.18 2.93
CA GLN A 400 -13.17 2.96 3.25
C GLN A 400 -11.75 3.27 3.75
N ARG A 401 -11.01 4.13 3.03
CA ARG A 401 -9.63 4.55 3.38
C ARG A 401 -9.57 5.34 4.68
N GLN A 402 -10.64 6.06 5.00
CA GLN A 402 -10.72 6.87 6.20
C GLN A 402 -11.44 6.15 7.35
N HIS A 403 -11.61 4.83 7.26
CA HIS A 403 -12.19 4.02 8.33
C HIS A 403 -13.62 4.45 8.72
N ILE A 404 -14.41 4.94 7.77
CA ILE A 404 -15.81 5.35 7.96
C ILE A 404 -16.74 4.29 7.39
N GLY A 405 -17.61 3.73 8.24
CA GLY A 405 -18.59 2.72 7.81
C GLY A 405 -18.01 1.34 7.49
N THR A 406 -16.73 1.12 7.78
CA THR A 406 -16.03 -0.14 7.54
C THR A 406 -15.32 -0.63 8.81
N PRO A 407 -15.63 -1.83 9.32
CA PRO A 407 -14.92 -2.38 10.47
C PRO A 407 -13.51 -2.84 10.06
N TRP A 408 -12.52 -1.94 10.21
CA TRP A 408 -11.11 -2.31 10.14
C TRP A 408 -10.68 -2.97 11.45
N LEU A 409 -10.73 -4.30 11.50
CA LEU A 409 -10.12 -5.07 12.57
C LEU A 409 -8.61 -4.75 12.56
N HIS A 410 -8.06 -4.30 13.69
CA HIS A 410 -6.64 -3.92 13.90
C HIS A 410 -6.21 -2.49 13.54
N ALA A 411 -7.11 -1.59 13.11
CA ALA A 411 -6.73 -0.19 12.95
C ALA A 411 -6.37 0.45 14.31
N THR A 412 -5.27 1.19 14.34
CA THR A 412 -4.79 1.97 15.49
C THR A 412 -4.83 3.46 15.16
N PRO A 413 -4.73 4.36 16.16
CA PRO A 413 -4.57 5.78 15.89
C PRO A 413 -3.44 6.09 14.91
N GLU A 414 -2.32 5.35 14.98
CA GLU A 414 -1.20 5.50 14.05
C GLU A 414 -1.53 5.08 12.63
N THR A 415 -2.24 3.95 12.43
CA THR A 415 -2.64 3.53 11.08
C THR A 415 -3.64 4.52 10.48
N LEU A 416 -4.62 4.97 11.27
CA LEU A 416 -5.57 5.99 10.83
C LEU A 416 -4.85 7.27 10.38
N VAL A 417 -3.96 7.82 11.22
CA VAL A 417 -3.18 9.02 10.87
C VAL A 417 -2.31 8.77 9.63
N SER A 418 -1.78 7.55 9.45
CA SER A 418 -1.06 7.15 8.25
C SER A 418 -1.94 7.23 7.00
N ASP A 419 -3.17 6.71 7.08
CA ASP A 419 -4.09 6.60 5.95
C ASP A 419 -4.70 7.95 5.54
N VAL A 420 -4.76 8.91 6.47
CA VAL A 420 -5.19 10.30 6.19
C VAL A 420 -4.04 11.29 6.14
N VAL A 421 -2.78 10.83 6.22
CA VAL A 421 -1.55 11.64 6.36
C VAL A 421 -1.46 12.44 7.68
N ALA A 422 -2.52 13.13 8.07
CA ALA A 422 -2.59 13.98 9.26
C ALA A 422 -4.02 14.27 9.69
N LEU A 423 -4.28 14.34 11.00
CA LEU A 423 -5.56 14.78 11.55
C LEU A 423 -5.50 16.25 11.99
N PRO A 424 -6.38 17.12 11.51
CA PRO A 424 -6.45 18.50 11.98
C PRO A 424 -6.69 18.59 13.50
N ALA A 425 -5.90 19.44 14.15
CA ALA A 425 -5.84 19.57 15.61
C ALA A 425 -5.87 21.03 16.08
N ILE A 426 -6.41 21.93 15.26
CA ILE A 426 -6.60 23.35 15.64
C ILE A 426 -7.56 23.46 16.83
N GLU A 427 -8.62 22.64 16.84
CA GLU A 427 -9.49 22.46 17.99
C GLU A 427 -9.02 21.22 18.76
N PRO A 428 -8.67 21.32 20.06
CA PRO A 428 -8.06 20.21 20.80
C PRO A 428 -8.86 18.90 20.79
N ARG A 429 -10.19 18.97 20.76
CA ARG A 429 -11.06 17.79 20.75
C ARG A 429 -11.19 17.12 19.37
N ALA A 430 -10.95 17.86 18.29
CA ALA A 430 -11.19 17.38 16.93
C ALA A 430 -10.45 16.07 16.57
N PRO A 431 -9.13 15.90 16.83
CA PRO A 431 -8.44 14.67 16.44
C PRO A 431 -8.96 13.45 17.21
N TYR A 432 -9.33 13.61 18.47
CA TYR A 432 -9.88 12.54 19.29
C TYR A 432 -11.29 12.15 18.86
N LEU A 433 -12.12 13.13 18.51
CA LEU A 433 -13.44 12.90 17.91
C LEU A 433 -13.30 12.15 16.58
N ALA A 434 -12.37 12.57 15.71
CA ALA A 434 -12.10 11.90 14.44
C ALA A 434 -11.66 10.44 14.63
N ILE A 435 -10.82 10.16 15.63
CA ILE A 435 -10.37 8.81 15.98
C ILE A 435 -11.52 7.97 16.54
N ALA A 436 -12.28 8.50 17.49
CA ALA A 436 -13.42 7.80 18.08
C ALA A 436 -14.51 7.49 17.04
N ASP A 437 -14.73 8.42 16.09
CA ASP A 437 -15.72 8.24 15.04
C ASP A 437 -15.34 7.11 14.05
N ARG A 438 -14.06 6.75 13.98
CA ARG A 438 -13.54 5.78 13.01
C ARG A 438 -13.16 4.43 13.63
N LEU A 439 -12.54 4.48 14.81
CA LEU A 439 -11.95 3.32 15.50
C LEU A 439 -12.73 2.91 16.75
N GLY A 440 -13.74 3.70 17.14
CA GLY A 440 -14.50 3.51 18.37
C GLY A 440 -13.79 4.03 19.62
N LEU A 441 -14.52 4.03 20.74
CA LEU A 441 -14.14 4.77 21.95
C LEU A 441 -12.90 4.20 22.64
N ARG A 442 -12.68 2.90 22.51
CA ARG A 442 -11.50 2.20 23.07
C ARG A 442 -10.18 2.66 22.45
N ALA A 443 -10.21 3.40 21.35
CA ALA A 443 -9.03 3.96 20.71
C ALA A 443 -8.56 5.29 21.32
N LEU A 444 -9.37 5.94 22.17
CA LEU A 444 -9.03 7.24 22.76
C LEU A 444 -7.80 7.15 23.68
N ASP A 445 -7.77 6.19 24.59
CA ASP A 445 -6.61 6.00 25.49
C ASP A 445 -5.34 5.68 24.69
N ARG A 446 -5.48 4.87 23.62
CA ARG A 446 -4.37 4.58 22.70
C ARG A 446 -3.88 5.83 21.99
N ALA A 447 -4.78 6.75 21.63
CA ALA A 447 -4.41 8.01 20.97
C ALA A 447 -3.65 8.95 21.93
N VAL A 448 -4.09 9.04 23.18
CA VAL A 448 -3.41 9.81 24.24
C VAL A 448 -2.02 9.23 24.49
N ASN A 449 -1.91 7.91 24.68
CA ASN A 449 -0.64 7.22 24.85
C ASN A 449 0.28 7.40 23.62
N ALA A 450 -0.23 7.30 22.39
CA ALA A 450 0.54 7.51 21.17
C ALA A 450 1.10 8.94 21.04
N LEU A 451 0.35 9.96 21.48
CA LEU A 451 0.73 11.38 21.40
C LEU A 451 1.71 11.82 22.48
N TYR A 452 1.53 11.33 23.70
CA TYR A 452 2.21 11.91 24.88
C TYR A 452 3.19 10.94 25.55
N GLU A 453 2.94 9.63 25.51
CA GLU A 453 3.79 8.63 26.16
C GLU A 453 4.75 7.95 25.17
N ARG A 454 4.21 7.26 24.15
CA ARG A 454 5.01 6.54 23.14
C ARG A 454 5.62 7.44 22.08
N ARG A 455 5.07 8.65 21.89
CA ARG A 455 5.49 9.63 20.88
C ARG A 455 5.55 9.03 19.46
N THR A 456 4.66 8.08 19.14
CA THR A 456 4.46 7.60 17.77
C THR A 456 3.68 8.60 16.93
N LEU A 457 2.91 9.48 17.60
CA LEU A 457 2.23 10.63 17.03
C LEU A 457 2.74 11.92 17.67
N ALA A 458 2.67 13.03 16.94
CA ALA A 458 3.06 14.35 17.43
C ALA A 458 2.12 15.46 16.90
N LEU A 459 1.97 16.52 17.70
CA LEU A 459 1.29 17.75 17.29
C LEU A 459 2.27 18.69 16.59
N PHE A 460 2.11 18.87 15.28
CA PHE A 460 3.02 19.67 14.46
C PHE A 460 2.28 20.61 13.51
N ARG A 461 2.84 21.81 13.27
CA ARG A 461 2.26 22.78 12.34
C ARG A 461 2.85 22.57 10.95
N CYS A 462 2.00 22.24 9.98
CA CYS A 462 2.44 21.82 8.64
C CYS A 462 1.53 22.37 7.54
N MET A 463 0.77 21.51 6.85
CA MET A 463 -0.06 21.84 5.70
C MET A 463 -0.90 23.10 5.94
N ARG A 464 -0.76 24.09 5.06
CA ARG A 464 -1.41 25.42 5.14
C ARG A 464 -1.22 26.15 6.47
N GLY A 465 -0.16 25.83 7.21
CA GLY A 465 0.10 26.38 8.54
C GLY A 465 -0.91 25.92 9.60
N GLY A 466 -1.69 24.87 9.36
CA GLY A 466 -2.58 24.26 10.36
C GLY A 466 -1.82 23.39 11.36
N LEU A 467 -2.32 23.31 12.59
CA LEU A 467 -1.84 22.33 13.58
C LEU A 467 -2.49 20.98 13.30
N HIS A 468 -1.68 19.92 13.23
CA HIS A 468 -2.15 18.58 12.96
C HIS A 468 -1.50 17.55 13.90
N VAL A 469 -2.20 16.45 14.14
CA VAL A 469 -1.60 15.20 14.60
C VAL A 469 -0.99 14.50 13.38
N VAL A 470 0.30 14.18 13.45
CA VAL A 470 1.06 13.48 12.42
C VAL A 470 1.84 12.33 13.04
N ARG A 471 2.18 11.31 12.25
CA ARG A 471 3.13 10.29 12.69
C ARG A 471 4.53 10.89 12.84
N SER A 472 5.26 10.43 13.84
CA SER A 472 6.60 10.95 14.14
C SER A 472 7.61 10.68 13.02
N ASP A 473 7.44 9.61 12.25
CA ASP A 473 8.26 9.30 11.06
C ASP A 473 7.95 10.18 9.84
N MET A 474 6.78 10.83 9.81
CA MET A 474 6.40 11.81 8.78
C MET A 474 6.84 13.23 9.12
N LEU A 475 7.31 13.49 10.35
CA LEU A 475 7.76 14.81 10.77
C LEU A 475 8.85 15.40 9.87
N PRO A 476 9.92 14.67 9.47
CA PRO A 476 10.92 15.21 8.56
C PRO A 476 10.33 15.63 7.20
N VAL A 477 9.39 14.83 6.67
CA VAL A 477 8.72 15.10 5.40
C VAL A 477 7.89 16.40 5.51
N VAL A 478 7.00 16.50 6.49
CA VAL A 478 6.12 17.68 6.60
C VAL A 478 6.88 18.94 7.00
N ALA A 479 7.91 18.81 7.84
CA ALA A 479 8.75 19.93 8.27
C ALA A 479 9.59 20.49 7.12
N ALA A 480 10.24 19.65 6.32
CA ALA A 480 11.01 20.11 5.17
C ALA A 480 10.11 20.63 4.04
N ALA A 481 9.00 19.96 3.73
CA ALA A 481 8.10 20.35 2.63
C ALA A 481 7.42 21.71 2.88
N THR A 482 6.90 21.92 4.10
CA THR A 482 6.04 23.07 4.43
C THR A 482 6.72 24.12 5.32
N GLY A 483 7.82 23.77 5.98
CA GLY A 483 8.39 24.55 7.08
C GLY A 483 8.86 25.95 6.70
N ARG A 484 9.35 26.15 5.46
CA ARG A 484 9.76 27.49 4.98
C ARG A 484 8.63 28.51 5.09
N ALA A 485 7.43 28.17 4.62
CA ALA A 485 6.26 29.06 4.66
C ALA A 485 5.75 29.25 6.10
N VAL A 486 5.72 28.18 6.90
CA VAL A 486 5.27 28.20 8.30
C VAL A 486 6.20 29.06 9.16
N ARG A 487 7.52 28.90 9.04
CA ARG A 487 8.52 29.71 9.75
C ARG A 487 8.47 31.17 9.32
N HIS A 488 8.37 31.45 8.01
CA HIS A 488 8.23 32.82 7.52
C HIS A 488 7.01 33.54 8.12
N HIS A 489 5.83 32.90 8.12
CA HIS A 489 4.62 33.50 8.67
C HIS A 489 4.72 33.73 10.18
N SER A 490 5.28 32.78 10.93
CA SER A 490 5.42 32.92 12.38
C SER A 490 6.49 33.93 12.78
N ALA A 491 7.60 34.05 12.04
CA ALA A 491 8.59 35.11 12.25
C ALA A 491 8.00 36.50 12.02
N ARG A 492 7.17 36.68 10.98
CA ARG A 492 6.45 37.93 10.74
C ARG A 492 5.46 38.25 11.87
N TYR A 493 4.74 37.24 12.36
CA TYR A 493 3.84 37.40 13.51
C TYR A 493 4.61 37.80 14.78
N LEU A 494 5.75 37.16 15.03
CA LEU A 494 6.65 37.47 16.13
C LEU A 494 7.13 38.93 16.10
N GLY A 495 7.57 39.41 14.94
CA GLY A 495 7.97 40.82 14.75
C GLY A 495 6.80 41.80 14.92
N ALA A 496 5.60 41.47 14.41
CA ALA A 496 4.40 42.28 14.62
C ALA A 496 3.97 42.37 16.09
N ARG A 497 4.42 41.43 16.93
CA ARG A 497 4.22 41.42 18.39
C ARG A 497 5.33 42.15 19.16
N GLY A 498 6.28 42.78 18.46
CA GLY A 498 7.35 43.58 19.04
C GLY A 498 8.57 42.79 19.50
N VAL A 499 8.68 41.51 19.16
CA VAL A 499 9.83 40.67 19.53
C VAL A 499 10.90 40.77 18.43
N THR A 500 12.05 41.34 18.77
CA THR A 500 13.21 41.45 17.87
C THR A 500 13.95 40.10 17.75
N PRO A 501 14.74 39.86 16.69
CA PRO A 501 15.54 38.63 16.58
C PRO A 501 16.45 38.37 17.80
N ARG A 502 17.10 39.43 18.32
CA ARG A 502 17.92 39.32 19.55
C ARG A 502 17.10 38.97 20.78
N HIS A 503 15.91 39.57 20.95
CA HIS A 503 15.02 39.19 22.04
C HIS A 503 14.52 37.75 21.90
N TYR A 504 14.26 37.30 20.67
CA TYR A 504 13.88 35.93 20.40
C TYR A 504 14.96 34.94 20.81
N GLU A 505 16.21 35.14 20.41
CA GLU A 505 17.34 34.26 20.77
C GLU A 505 17.50 34.12 22.29
N ILE A 506 17.43 35.25 23.03
CA ILE A 506 17.52 35.24 24.50
C ILE A 506 16.35 34.45 25.11
N LEU A 507 15.12 34.77 24.72
CA LEU A 507 13.93 34.11 25.28
C LEU A 507 13.87 32.63 24.90
N ALA A 508 14.31 32.26 23.70
CA ALA A 508 14.35 30.88 23.24
C ALA A 508 15.36 30.04 24.04
N SER A 509 16.56 30.58 24.32
CA SER A 509 17.55 29.91 25.19
C SER A 509 16.98 29.66 26.58
N GLN A 510 16.41 30.69 27.20
CA GLN A 510 15.81 30.59 28.53
C GLN A 510 14.64 29.59 28.57
N VAL A 511 13.81 29.54 27.53
CA VAL A 511 12.74 28.54 27.43
C VAL A 511 13.30 27.12 27.34
N LEU A 512 14.37 26.90 26.57
CA LEU A 512 14.98 25.58 26.45
C LEU A 512 15.60 25.12 27.78
N GLU A 513 16.29 26.03 28.49
CA GLU A 513 16.86 25.76 29.83
C GLU A 513 15.77 25.38 30.85
N GLU A 514 14.68 26.14 30.91
CA GLU A 514 13.56 25.84 31.83
C GLU A 514 12.85 24.51 31.54
N LEU A 515 12.87 24.06 30.28
CA LEU A 515 12.23 22.81 29.85
C LEU A 515 13.12 21.57 30.04
N ASP A 516 14.37 21.73 30.50
CA ASP A 516 15.23 20.59 30.85
C ASP A 516 14.70 19.83 32.08
N GLU A 517 13.96 20.51 32.96
CA GLU A 517 13.30 19.90 34.14
C GLU A 517 11.97 19.21 33.80
N GLY A 518 11.45 19.39 32.57
CA GLY A 518 10.23 18.75 32.08
C GLY A 518 9.18 19.72 31.50
N PRO A 519 7.99 19.22 31.14
CA PRO A 519 7.02 20.00 30.38
C PRO A 519 6.31 21.10 31.17
N LEU A 520 6.38 22.35 30.67
CA LEU A 520 5.79 23.53 31.33
C LEU A 520 4.73 24.22 30.47
N THR A 521 3.75 24.84 31.10
CA THR A 521 2.77 25.71 30.45
C THR A 521 3.37 27.08 30.10
N ALA A 522 2.77 27.78 29.14
CA ALA A 522 3.16 29.16 28.83
C ALA A 522 3.03 30.12 30.04
N ARG A 523 2.13 29.81 30.99
CA ARG A 523 1.97 30.58 32.24
C ARG A 523 3.16 30.37 33.18
N GLU A 524 3.57 29.12 33.37
CA GLU A 524 4.73 28.78 34.20
C GLU A 524 6.02 29.35 33.61
N LEU A 525 6.25 29.19 32.30
CA LEU A 525 7.41 29.76 31.61
C LEU A 525 7.46 31.29 31.74
N ARG A 526 6.30 31.98 31.65
CA ARG A 526 6.24 33.44 31.84
C ARG A 526 6.61 33.86 33.26
N ALA A 527 6.21 33.09 34.26
CA ALA A 527 6.53 33.37 35.66
C ALA A 527 8.01 33.17 35.98
N ARG A 528 8.68 32.21 35.32
CA ARG A 528 10.09 31.90 35.55
C ARG A 528 11.06 32.79 34.76
N ILE A 529 10.70 33.14 33.52
CA ILE A 529 11.60 33.87 32.60
C ILE A 529 11.43 35.38 32.72
N HIS A 530 10.26 35.91 32.31
CA HIS A 530 10.02 37.35 32.31
C HIS A 530 8.51 37.67 32.28
N PRO A 531 7.92 38.26 33.34
CA PRO A 531 6.47 38.47 33.47
C PRO A 531 5.82 39.28 32.35
N HIS A 532 6.57 40.18 31.72
CA HIS A 532 6.08 41.08 30.67
C HIS A 532 6.42 40.63 29.23
N ALA A 533 7.07 39.47 29.05
CA ALA A 533 7.43 38.99 27.73
C ALA A 533 6.25 38.33 27.00
N ASP A 534 6.16 38.56 25.69
CA ASP A 534 5.18 37.88 24.83
C ASP A 534 5.64 36.48 24.44
N LEU A 535 5.67 35.60 25.43
CA LEU A 535 6.08 34.21 25.22
C LEU A 535 5.12 33.45 24.31
N SER A 536 3.89 33.91 24.07
CA SER A 536 2.95 33.18 23.21
C SER A 536 3.42 33.15 21.75
N ALA A 537 3.91 34.30 21.25
CA ALA A 537 4.48 34.38 19.91
C ALA A 537 5.82 33.62 19.82
N VAL A 538 6.66 33.73 20.84
CA VAL A 538 7.96 33.02 20.93
C VAL A 538 7.77 31.51 20.90
N LEU A 539 6.95 30.95 21.80
CA LEU A 539 6.69 29.51 21.87
C LEU A 539 6.07 28.99 20.57
N THR A 540 5.18 29.76 19.95
CA THR A 540 4.61 29.40 18.65
C THR A 540 5.68 29.33 17.56
N HIS A 541 6.61 30.28 17.53
CA HIS A 541 7.71 30.28 16.58
C HIS A 541 8.68 29.11 16.83
N MET A 542 9.09 28.89 18.09
CA MET A 542 9.95 27.78 18.48
C MET A 542 9.36 26.40 18.11
N CYS A 543 8.04 26.20 18.28
CA CYS A 543 7.38 24.98 17.79
C CYS A 543 7.50 24.81 16.27
N ASN A 544 7.40 25.90 15.51
CA ASN A 544 7.46 25.88 14.05
C ASN A 544 8.90 25.72 13.52
N GLU A 545 9.89 26.07 14.33
CA GLU A 545 11.31 25.76 14.09
C GLU A 545 11.67 24.32 14.48
N GLY A 546 10.77 23.63 15.19
CA GLY A 546 11.04 22.28 15.68
C GLY A 546 11.97 22.24 16.89
N LEU A 547 12.07 23.35 17.64
CA LEU A 547 12.77 23.39 18.92
C LEU A 547 11.91 22.83 20.05
N LEU A 548 10.58 23.03 19.95
CA LEU A 548 9.60 22.60 20.95
C LEU A 548 8.51 21.74 20.33
N LEU A 549 7.93 20.86 21.14
CA LEU A 549 6.66 20.17 20.87
C LEU A 549 5.58 20.62 21.86
N ARG A 550 4.33 20.55 21.40
CA ARG A 550 3.16 20.66 22.27
C ARG A 550 2.95 19.34 22.99
N ASP A 551 2.81 19.41 24.30
CA ASP A 551 2.67 18.27 25.19
C ASP A 551 1.29 18.22 25.87
N LEU A 552 1.07 17.23 26.73
CA LEU A 552 -0.18 16.99 27.42
C LEU A 552 -0.66 18.26 28.15
N PRO A 553 -1.85 18.80 27.84
CA PRO A 553 -2.36 20.00 28.50
C PRO A 553 -2.54 19.80 30.02
N GLU A 554 -2.42 20.89 30.79
CA GLU A 554 -2.62 20.91 32.25
C GLU A 554 -4.01 20.41 32.65
N ASP A 555 -5.00 20.65 31.80
CA ASP A 555 -6.41 20.27 31.96
C ASP A 555 -6.78 18.94 31.29
N GLY A 556 -5.79 18.11 30.96
CA GLY A 556 -5.99 16.79 30.35
C GLY A 556 -5.94 16.81 28.81
N PRO A 557 -6.05 15.65 28.15
CA PRO A 557 -5.76 15.49 26.71
C PRO A 557 -6.66 16.33 25.78
N TYR A 558 -7.85 16.71 26.25
CA TYR A 558 -8.83 17.52 25.51
C TYR A 558 -8.78 19.02 25.86
N GLY A 559 -7.84 19.40 26.72
CA GLY A 559 -7.70 20.71 27.29
C GLY A 559 -7.10 21.75 26.35
N ARG A 560 -7.22 23.03 26.72
CA ARG A 560 -6.64 24.15 25.95
C ARG A 560 -5.35 24.68 26.57
N ARG A 561 -5.00 24.27 27.80
CA ARG A 561 -3.83 24.77 28.53
C ARG A 561 -2.59 23.92 28.21
N THR A 562 -2.14 24.01 26.96
CA THR A 562 -1.00 23.25 26.42
C THR A 562 0.28 23.43 27.25
N ARG A 563 0.93 22.31 27.57
CA ARG A 563 2.33 22.27 28.02
C ARG A 563 3.27 22.21 26.82
N PHE A 564 4.50 22.63 27.00
CA PHE A 564 5.55 22.57 25.99
C PHE A 564 6.68 21.71 26.51
N THR A 565 7.31 20.96 25.63
CA THR A 565 8.49 20.15 25.93
C THR A 565 9.52 20.35 24.81
N ARG A 566 10.81 20.09 25.08
CA ARG A 566 11.84 20.19 24.06
C ARG A 566 11.66 19.08 23.01
N PHE A 567 11.83 19.43 21.74
CA PHE A 567 11.64 18.48 20.64
C PHE A 567 12.66 17.33 20.70
N ASP A 568 13.93 17.66 20.97
CA ASP A 568 15.05 16.72 21.04
C ASP A 568 14.91 15.71 22.19
N LEU A 569 14.35 16.12 23.32
CA LEU A 569 14.06 15.21 24.44
C LEU A 569 12.84 14.32 24.16
N ALA A 570 11.79 14.87 23.57
CA ALA A 570 10.56 14.13 23.29
C ALA A 570 10.70 13.16 22.11
N LEU A 571 11.55 13.47 21.12
CA LEU A 571 11.76 12.68 19.91
C LEU A 571 13.26 12.61 19.52
N PRO A 572 14.12 11.98 20.33
CA PRO A 572 15.58 12.00 20.13
C PRO A 572 16.04 11.32 18.83
N GLY A 573 15.24 10.41 18.27
CA GLY A 573 15.53 9.71 17.01
C GLY A 573 15.05 10.45 15.75
N VAL A 574 14.33 11.57 15.87
CA VAL A 574 13.73 12.27 14.74
C VAL A 574 14.57 13.48 14.34
N ARG A 575 15.00 13.50 13.08
CA ARG A 575 15.78 14.59 12.50
C ARG A 575 14.98 15.33 11.45
N LEU A 576 14.50 16.54 11.79
CA LEU A 576 13.66 17.35 10.90
C LEU A 576 14.40 17.86 9.65
N ASP A 577 15.73 17.91 9.72
CA ASP A 577 16.65 18.34 8.67
C ASP A 577 17.17 17.18 7.79
N SER A 578 16.63 15.96 7.96
CA SER A 578 17.11 14.76 7.26
C SER A 578 16.70 14.67 5.78
N LEU A 579 15.80 15.53 5.31
CA LEU A 579 15.32 15.57 3.93
C LEU A 579 15.44 16.98 3.35
N ASP A 580 15.82 17.06 2.08
CA ASP A 580 15.75 18.31 1.31
C ASP A 580 14.29 18.66 0.95
N GLU A 581 14.04 19.94 0.68
CA GLU A 581 12.68 20.47 0.45
C GLU A 581 11.97 19.87 -0.76
N ASP A 582 12.71 19.47 -1.80
CA ASP A 582 12.15 18.92 -3.04
C ASP A 582 11.75 17.46 -2.84
N ARG A 583 12.65 16.65 -2.27
CA ARG A 583 12.36 15.26 -1.90
C ARG A 583 11.19 15.20 -0.91
N ALA A 584 11.18 16.06 0.10
CA ALA A 584 10.09 16.13 1.07
C ALA A 584 8.75 16.53 0.42
N ALA A 585 8.76 17.48 -0.53
CA ALA A 585 7.55 17.83 -1.29
C ALA A 585 7.03 16.62 -2.09
N ARG A 586 7.92 15.88 -2.76
CA ARG A 586 7.55 14.67 -3.50
C ARG A 586 6.96 13.59 -2.59
N GLU A 587 7.57 13.30 -1.44
CA GLU A 587 7.04 12.32 -0.49
C GLU A 587 5.70 12.76 0.12
N LEU A 588 5.51 14.06 0.40
CA LEU A 588 4.23 14.59 0.88
C LEU A 588 3.13 14.46 -0.19
N VAL A 589 3.43 14.78 -1.45
CA VAL A 589 2.48 14.63 -2.56
C VAL A 589 2.14 13.15 -2.78
N ARG A 590 3.13 12.25 -2.74
CA ARG A 590 2.92 10.80 -2.81
C ARG A 590 1.95 10.33 -1.71
N ALA A 591 2.19 10.72 -0.45
CA ALA A 591 1.33 10.37 0.67
C ALA A 591 -0.10 10.92 0.49
N TYR A 592 -0.22 12.17 0.04
CA TYR A 592 -1.50 12.80 -0.23
C TYR A 592 -2.31 12.09 -1.33
N VAL A 593 -1.68 11.72 -2.45
CA VAL A 593 -2.38 11.02 -3.55
C VAL A 593 -2.78 9.60 -3.12
N ARG A 594 -1.96 8.89 -2.32
CA ARG A 594 -2.32 7.57 -1.76
C ARG A 594 -3.57 7.66 -0.87
N ALA A 595 -3.61 8.67 0.00
CA ALA A 595 -4.72 8.90 0.92
C ALA A 595 -6.00 9.34 0.20
N TYR A 596 -5.90 10.36 -0.65
CA TYR A 596 -7.07 11.09 -1.15
C TYR A 596 -7.34 10.92 -2.65
N GLY A 597 -6.46 10.25 -3.38
CA GLY A 597 -6.63 10.02 -4.82
C GLY A 597 -7.94 9.33 -5.17
N PRO A 598 -8.48 9.55 -6.38
CA PRO A 598 -8.10 10.56 -7.37
C PRO A 598 -8.20 12.04 -6.90
N VAL A 599 -7.19 12.84 -7.25
CA VAL A 599 -7.07 14.28 -6.90
C VAL A 599 -6.54 15.11 -8.06
N THR A 600 -6.99 16.36 -8.19
CA THR A 600 -6.45 17.28 -9.21
C THR A 600 -5.14 17.94 -8.74
N GLU A 601 -4.35 18.50 -9.66
CA GLU A 601 -3.18 19.33 -9.29
C GLU A 601 -3.59 20.48 -8.35
N ALA A 602 -4.75 21.10 -8.61
CA ALA A 602 -5.27 22.18 -7.78
C ALA A 602 -5.57 21.73 -6.34
N ASP A 603 -6.04 20.49 -6.16
CA ASP A 603 -6.25 19.90 -4.84
C ASP A 603 -4.92 19.67 -4.12
N VAL A 604 -3.92 19.11 -4.82
CA VAL A 604 -2.57 18.88 -4.29
C VAL A 604 -1.93 20.19 -3.85
N ALA A 605 -1.93 21.21 -4.71
CA ALA A 605 -1.37 22.52 -4.41
C ALA A 605 -2.07 23.19 -3.22
N TRP A 606 -3.40 23.08 -3.17
CA TRP A 606 -4.20 23.67 -2.10
C TRP A 606 -3.97 22.96 -0.76
N TRP A 607 -4.08 21.62 -0.72
CA TRP A 607 -4.00 20.85 0.53
C TRP A 607 -2.61 20.90 1.14
N THR A 608 -1.56 20.65 0.33
CA THR A 608 -0.18 20.63 0.81
C THR A 608 0.31 22.03 1.23
N GLY A 609 -0.22 23.08 0.58
CA GLY A 609 0.24 24.46 0.76
C GLY A 609 1.58 24.75 0.08
N LEU A 610 2.06 23.87 -0.80
CA LEU A 610 3.32 24.04 -1.54
C LEU A 610 3.25 25.11 -2.63
N GLY A 611 2.04 25.46 -3.07
CA GLY A 611 1.77 26.30 -4.23
C GLY A 611 1.84 25.53 -5.55
N PRO A 612 1.25 26.07 -6.64
CA PRO A 612 1.07 25.33 -7.89
C PRO A 612 2.36 24.79 -8.50
N ARG A 613 3.42 25.62 -8.57
CA ARG A 613 4.69 25.24 -9.21
C ARG A 613 5.37 24.03 -8.55
N ARG A 614 5.43 24.01 -7.22
CA ARG A 614 6.07 22.90 -6.47
C ARG A 614 5.19 21.65 -6.49
N ALA A 615 3.86 21.82 -6.45
CA ALA A 615 2.92 20.70 -6.58
C ALA A 615 3.02 20.04 -7.97
N ALA A 616 3.00 20.83 -9.05
CA ALA A 616 3.17 20.34 -10.41
C ALA A 616 4.50 19.60 -10.60
N ARG A 617 5.60 20.17 -10.10
CA ARG A 617 6.91 19.52 -10.15
C ARG A 617 6.92 18.19 -9.39
N ALA A 618 6.37 18.15 -8.18
CA ALA A 618 6.31 16.93 -7.38
C ALA A 618 5.42 15.85 -8.04
N LEU A 619 4.32 16.22 -8.69
CA LEU A 619 3.51 15.29 -9.49
C LEU A 619 4.26 14.76 -10.70
N ALA A 620 4.96 15.62 -11.45
CA ALA A 620 5.78 15.22 -12.60
C ALA A 620 6.94 14.28 -12.20
N GLU A 621 7.55 14.50 -11.04
CA GLU A 621 8.58 13.60 -10.49
C GLU A 621 8.00 12.25 -9.99
N LEU A 622 6.67 12.12 -9.90
CA LEU A 622 5.94 10.90 -9.53
C LEU A 622 5.21 10.28 -10.72
N ASP A 623 5.44 10.75 -11.95
CA ASP A 623 4.72 10.30 -13.15
C ASP A 623 4.73 8.77 -13.32
N ASP A 624 5.82 8.10 -12.92
CA ASP A 624 5.95 6.64 -12.97
C ASP A 624 5.13 5.89 -11.88
N GLU A 625 4.55 6.61 -10.94
CA GLU A 625 3.76 6.08 -9.82
C GLU A 625 2.28 6.47 -9.89
N LEU A 626 1.93 7.42 -10.77
CA LEU A 626 0.59 7.98 -10.87
C LEU A 626 -0.06 7.59 -12.21
N ALA A 627 -1.37 7.46 -12.21
CA ALA A 627 -2.19 7.38 -13.41
C ALA A 627 -3.06 8.63 -13.52
N GLU A 628 -3.12 9.18 -14.73
CA GLU A 628 -4.14 10.16 -15.11
C GLU A 628 -5.48 9.47 -15.33
N VAL A 629 -6.52 9.98 -14.69
CA VAL A 629 -7.87 9.42 -14.72
C VAL A 629 -8.90 10.53 -14.84
N ASP A 630 -10.03 10.21 -15.46
CA ASP A 630 -11.20 11.08 -15.51
C ASP A 630 -12.17 10.68 -14.40
N VAL A 631 -12.70 11.67 -13.68
CA VAL A 631 -13.70 11.45 -12.64
C VAL A 631 -14.94 12.24 -13.02
N GLU A 632 -16.10 11.60 -12.95
CA GLU A 632 -17.37 12.26 -13.18
C GLU A 632 -17.52 13.51 -12.30
N GLY A 633 -17.80 14.67 -12.90
CA GLY A 633 -17.93 15.95 -12.20
C GLY A 633 -16.63 16.70 -11.92
N PHE A 634 -15.47 16.18 -12.35
CA PHE A 634 -14.22 16.92 -12.39
C PHE A 634 -14.05 17.57 -13.76
N GLU A 635 -13.68 18.85 -13.78
CA GLU A 635 -13.38 19.59 -15.02
C GLU A 635 -11.94 19.36 -15.50
N GLN A 636 -11.07 18.92 -14.60
CA GLN A 636 -9.64 18.71 -14.84
C GLN A 636 -9.27 17.25 -14.60
N THR A 637 -8.21 16.81 -15.28
CA THR A 637 -7.61 15.49 -15.07
C THR A 637 -7.21 15.30 -13.62
N ALA A 638 -7.55 14.13 -13.08
CA ALA A 638 -7.18 13.73 -11.73
C ALA A 638 -6.03 12.72 -11.78
N PHE A 639 -5.28 12.68 -10.69
CA PHE A 639 -4.20 11.74 -10.46
C PHE A 639 -4.61 10.76 -9.38
N VAL A 640 -4.54 9.48 -9.70
CA VAL A 640 -4.59 8.40 -8.71
C VAL A 640 -3.23 7.73 -8.67
N HIS A 641 -2.86 7.20 -7.51
CA HIS A 641 -1.68 6.38 -7.44
C HIS A 641 -1.94 5.02 -8.13
N LEU A 642 -1.03 4.55 -8.98
CA LEU A 642 -1.22 3.35 -9.83
C LEU A 642 -1.67 2.12 -9.03
N ALA A 643 -1.06 1.91 -7.88
CA ALA A 643 -1.40 0.81 -6.98
C ALA A 643 -2.82 0.84 -6.37
N ASP A 644 -3.51 1.98 -6.47
CA ASP A 644 -4.85 2.18 -5.91
C ASP A 644 -5.92 2.33 -7.00
N ALA A 645 -5.54 2.30 -8.29
CA ALA A 645 -6.46 2.51 -9.40
C ALA A 645 -7.57 1.46 -9.44
N ASP A 646 -7.23 0.19 -9.22
CA ASP A 646 -8.17 -0.94 -9.24
C ASP A 646 -9.16 -0.91 -8.06
N GLU A 647 -8.86 -0.18 -6.98
CA GLU A 647 -9.80 -0.05 -5.85
C GLU A 647 -11.06 0.69 -6.24
N LEU A 648 -10.93 1.72 -7.08
CA LEU A 648 -12.02 2.59 -7.50
C LEU A 648 -13.11 1.82 -8.26
N GLU A 649 -12.75 0.84 -9.09
CA GLU A 649 -13.73 0.07 -9.86
C GLU A 649 -14.67 -0.74 -8.97
N SER A 650 -14.15 -1.23 -7.84
CA SER A 650 -14.86 -2.08 -6.89
C SER A 650 -15.44 -1.35 -5.68
N ALA A 651 -15.18 -0.04 -5.56
CA ALA A 651 -15.52 0.73 -4.36
C ALA A 651 -17.04 0.93 -4.23
N ALA A 652 -17.60 0.39 -3.15
CA ALA A 652 -19.00 0.54 -2.79
C ALA A 652 -19.16 0.77 -1.29
N ILE A 653 -20.21 1.50 -0.90
CA ILE A 653 -20.56 1.74 0.50
C ILE A 653 -21.28 0.49 1.04
N PRO A 654 -20.70 -0.24 2.01
CA PRO A 654 -21.35 -1.41 2.58
C PRO A 654 -22.48 -1.00 3.53
N GLY A 655 -23.63 -1.67 3.47
CA GLY A 655 -24.65 -1.63 4.53
C GLY A 655 -25.24 -0.25 4.84
N ARG A 656 -25.94 0.37 3.88
CA ARG A 656 -26.54 1.71 4.03
C ARG A 656 -27.69 1.75 5.07
N PRO A 657 -27.84 2.84 5.86
CA PRO A 657 -27.04 4.06 5.82
C PRO A 657 -25.73 3.94 6.63
N VAL A 658 -24.64 4.44 6.05
CA VAL A 658 -23.38 4.66 6.75
C VAL A 658 -23.36 6.08 7.32
N VAL A 659 -23.26 6.20 8.64
CA VAL A 659 -23.27 7.49 9.33
C VAL A 659 -21.92 7.80 9.98
N ALA A 660 -21.48 9.05 9.83
CA ALA A 660 -20.30 9.60 10.51
C ALA A 660 -20.64 10.98 11.13
N LEU A 661 -20.16 11.22 12.36
CA LEU A 661 -20.26 12.53 13.02
C LEU A 661 -18.89 13.18 13.00
N LEU A 662 -18.61 13.90 11.91
CA LEU A 662 -17.30 14.48 11.66
C LEU A 662 -17.08 15.71 12.56
N PRO A 663 -15.92 15.84 13.21
CA PRO A 663 -15.59 17.05 13.96
C PRO A 663 -15.34 18.26 13.07
N ALA A 664 -15.31 19.44 13.69
CA ALA A 664 -14.91 20.67 13.01
C ALA A 664 -13.51 20.51 12.39
N GLY A 665 -13.40 20.86 11.10
CA GLY A 665 -12.15 20.75 10.36
C GLY A 665 -11.73 19.33 9.97
N ASP A 666 -12.59 18.30 10.07
CA ASP A 666 -12.21 16.90 9.78
C ASP A 666 -11.46 16.70 8.44
N ALA A 667 -10.56 15.73 8.42
CA ALA A 667 -9.69 15.41 7.29
C ALA A 667 -10.45 15.08 6.01
N LEU A 668 -11.64 14.45 6.09
CA LEU A 668 -12.45 14.14 4.92
C LEU A 668 -12.91 15.41 4.21
N LEU A 669 -13.50 16.35 4.96
CA LEU A 669 -14.04 17.60 4.44
C LEU A 669 -12.94 18.60 4.05
N THR A 670 -11.74 18.45 4.61
CA THR A 670 -10.60 19.31 4.34
C THR A 670 -9.54 18.66 3.44
N SER A 671 -9.86 17.51 2.83
CA SER A 671 -8.95 16.75 1.95
C SER A 671 -8.69 17.42 0.59
N ARG A 672 -9.64 18.22 0.09
CA ARG A 672 -9.61 18.75 -1.29
C ARG A 672 -10.23 20.13 -1.39
N ARG A 673 -9.94 20.83 -2.50
CA ARG A 673 -10.47 22.16 -2.78
C ARG A 673 -11.92 22.08 -3.25
N GLN A 674 -12.21 21.17 -4.18
CA GLN A 674 -13.58 20.91 -4.64
C GLN A 674 -14.26 19.89 -3.71
N ARG A 675 -15.33 20.32 -3.03
CA ARG A 675 -15.97 19.56 -1.95
C ARG A 675 -17.41 19.16 -2.23
N SER A 676 -17.94 19.52 -3.40
CA SER A 676 -19.35 19.30 -3.76
C SER A 676 -19.77 17.82 -3.68
N MET A 677 -18.82 16.90 -3.88
CA MET A 677 -19.03 15.45 -3.72
C MET A 677 -19.39 15.02 -2.29
N PHE A 678 -18.89 15.72 -1.28
CA PHE A 678 -19.18 15.45 0.13
C PHE A 678 -20.18 16.46 0.70
N VAL A 679 -20.22 17.68 0.18
CA VAL A 679 -21.02 18.78 0.72
C VAL A 679 -21.78 19.43 -0.43
N PRO A 680 -23.02 18.97 -0.70
CA PRO A 680 -23.89 19.57 -1.70
C PRO A 680 -24.13 21.05 -1.42
N ASP A 681 -24.40 21.83 -2.46
CA ASP A 681 -24.58 23.29 -2.33
C ASP A 681 -25.71 23.66 -1.38
N ALA A 682 -26.76 22.85 -1.30
CA ALA A 682 -27.90 23.03 -0.39
C ALA A 682 -27.50 23.09 1.11
N VAL A 683 -26.42 22.41 1.51
CA VAL A 683 -25.93 22.40 2.90
C VAL A 683 -24.59 23.10 3.07
N ARG A 684 -23.99 23.58 1.97
CA ARG A 684 -22.66 24.20 1.98
C ARG A 684 -22.59 25.40 2.93
N GLY A 685 -23.63 26.23 2.95
CA GLY A 685 -23.74 27.39 3.83
C GLY A 685 -23.87 27.03 5.31
N LEU A 686 -24.33 25.81 5.64
CA LEU A 686 -24.39 25.29 7.00
C LEU A 686 -23.05 24.69 7.45
N VAL A 687 -22.35 24.01 6.53
CA VAL A 687 -21.11 23.29 6.86
C VAL A 687 -19.89 24.19 6.82
N PHE A 688 -19.82 25.18 5.91
CA PHE A 688 -18.63 26.02 5.75
C PHE A 688 -18.92 27.51 5.98
N ASP A 689 -18.01 28.18 6.67
CA ASP A 689 -18.01 29.64 6.74
C ASP A 689 -17.32 30.31 5.54
N ALA A 690 -17.45 31.64 5.43
CA ALA A 690 -16.83 32.43 4.35
C ALA A 690 -15.30 32.31 4.27
N ARG A 691 -14.63 31.81 5.32
CA ARG A 691 -13.17 31.57 5.34
C ARG A 691 -12.82 30.12 5.05
N GLY A 692 -13.80 29.27 4.73
CA GLY A 692 -13.63 27.87 4.38
C GLY A 692 -13.32 26.97 5.56
N ARG A 693 -13.61 27.38 6.80
CA ARG A 693 -13.58 26.50 7.97
C ARG A 693 -14.86 25.67 8.00
N SER A 694 -14.78 24.40 8.39
CA SER A 694 -15.96 23.54 8.54
C SER A 694 -16.46 23.47 9.98
N ALA A 695 -17.78 23.49 10.13
CA ALA A 695 -18.49 23.02 11.32
C ALA A 695 -18.34 21.49 11.49
N PRO A 696 -18.66 20.96 12.68
CA PRO A 696 -18.92 19.54 12.82
C PRO A 696 -20.12 19.15 11.93
N ALA A 697 -19.98 18.08 11.17
CA ALA A 697 -20.92 17.72 10.11
C ALA A 697 -21.49 16.31 10.31
N ILE A 698 -22.77 16.14 9.97
CA ILE A 698 -23.44 14.85 9.91
C ILE A 698 -23.28 14.32 8.48
N LEU A 699 -22.59 13.20 8.32
CA LEU A 699 -22.40 12.52 7.05
C LEU A 699 -23.31 11.29 6.98
N VAL A 700 -24.04 11.13 5.89
CA VAL A 700 -24.85 9.94 5.59
C VAL A 700 -24.46 9.45 4.19
N ASP A 701 -24.03 8.19 4.07
CA ASP A 701 -23.56 7.57 2.84
C ASP A 701 -22.50 8.42 2.09
N GLY A 702 -21.64 9.10 2.85
CA GLY A 702 -20.58 9.95 2.30
C GLY A 702 -21.02 11.36 1.90
N VAL A 703 -22.26 11.75 2.15
CA VAL A 703 -22.79 13.08 1.84
C VAL A 703 -23.17 13.80 3.12
N ALA A 704 -22.77 15.05 3.25
CA ALA A 704 -23.15 15.91 4.37
C ALA A 704 -24.64 16.20 4.27
N ARG A 705 -25.36 15.87 5.33
CA ARG A 705 -26.80 16.10 5.46
C ARG A 705 -27.14 17.12 6.52
N GLY A 706 -26.16 17.62 7.24
CA GLY A 706 -26.39 18.47 8.38
C GLY A 706 -25.13 18.79 9.16
N ILE A 707 -25.35 19.41 10.32
CA ILE A 707 -24.33 19.76 11.28
C ILE A 707 -24.72 19.24 12.66
N TRP A 708 -23.73 19.12 13.53
CA TRP A 708 -23.97 18.84 14.93
C TRP A 708 -23.11 19.74 15.81
N ASP A 709 -23.51 19.89 17.06
CA ASP A 709 -22.75 20.63 18.07
C ASP A 709 -22.97 20.04 19.46
N LEU A 710 -22.13 20.42 20.43
CA LEU A 710 -22.28 20.05 21.83
C LEU A 710 -22.83 21.25 22.61
N SER A 711 -24.04 21.10 23.15
CA SER A 711 -24.65 22.14 23.98
C SER A 711 -23.88 22.36 25.30
N PRO A 712 -24.00 23.54 25.93
CA PRO A 712 -23.46 23.78 27.26
C PRO A 712 -24.00 22.85 28.35
N SER A 713 -25.22 22.30 28.18
CA SER A 713 -25.80 21.32 29.12
C SER A 713 -25.25 19.90 28.92
N GLY A 714 -24.45 19.69 27.87
CA GLY A 714 -23.85 18.41 27.54
C GLY A 714 -24.65 17.56 26.56
N SER A 715 -25.84 17.98 26.10
CA SER A 715 -26.56 17.31 25.00
C SER A 715 -25.85 17.50 23.65
N LEU A 716 -25.82 16.48 22.79
CA LEU A 716 -25.50 16.66 21.36
C LEU A 716 -26.70 17.24 20.62
N LEU A 717 -26.50 18.35 19.92
CA LEU A 717 -27.49 19.01 19.09
C LEU A 717 -27.27 18.61 17.64
N LEU A 718 -28.32 18.12 16.98
CA LEU A 718 -28.30 17.63 15.62
C LEU A 718 -29.20 18.51 14.75
N TYR A 719 -28.73 18.90 13.58
CA TYR A 719 -29.53 19.61 12.59
C TYR A 719 -29.27 19.02 11.21
N ALA A 720 -30.33 18.65 10.48
CA ALA A 720 -30.22 18.13 9.12
C ALA A 720 -31.13 18.89 8.15
N ALA A 721 -30.60 19.18 6.98
CA ALA A 721 -31.28 19.84 5.88
C ALA A 721 -30.83 19.21 4.54
N PRO A 722 -31.73 18.71 3.67
CA PRO A 722 -33.15 18.48 3.93
C PRO A 722 -33.35 17.45 5.07
N PRO A 723 -34.58 17.36 5.63
CA PRO A 723 -34.89 16.37 6.66
C PRO A 723 -34.46 14.94 6.26
N LEU A 724 -34.00 14.17 7.24
CA LEU A 724 -33.62 12.77 7.06
C LEU A 724 -34.86 11.89 6.99
N ASP A 725 -34.77 10.76 6.27
CA ASP A 725 -35.77 9.71 6.39
C ASP A 725 -35.67 8.99 7.76
N GLU A 726 -36.63 8.14 8.08
CA GLU A 726 -36.70 7.45 9.38
C GLU A 726 -35.47 6.56 9.65
N LYS A 727 -34.95 5.89 8.61
CA LYS A 727 -33.81 4.98 8.72
C LYS A 727 -32.51 5.76 8.91
N GLU A 728 -32.32 6.82 8.14
CA GLU A 728 -31.21 7.76 8.26
C GLU A 728 -31.22 8.44 9.64
N ARG A 729 -32.38 8.93 10.09
CA ARG A 729 -32.55 9.56 11.39
C ARG A 729 -32.19 8.60 12.53
N SER A 730 -32.73 7.39 12.52
CA SER A 730 -32.43 6.37 13.52
C SER A 730 -30.92 6.03 13.57
N ALA A 731 -30.28 5.93 12.41
CA ALA A 731 -28.83 5.68 12.34
C ALA A 731 -27.99 6.85 12.86
N VAL A 732 -28.42 8.10 12.61
CA VAL A 732 -27.78 9.30 13.15
C VAL A 732 -27.94 9.40 14.66
N GLU A 733 -29.14 9.12 15.19
CA GLU A 733 -29.40 9.10 16.63
C GLU A 733 -28.54 8.05 17.32
N ALA A 734 -28.50 6.81 16.80
CA ALA A 734 -27.65 5.74 17.35
C ALA A 734 -26.15 6.11 17.33
N ARG A 735 -25.68 6.79 16.28
CA ARG A 735 -24.29 7.28 16.21
C ARG A 735 -24.04 8.38 17.23
N ALA A 736 -24.97 9.31 17.38
CA ALA A 736 -24.88 10.42 18.31
C ALA A 736 -24.90 9.94 19.76
N GLU A 737 -25.72 8.93 20.10
CA GLU A 737 -25.72 8.29 21.43
C GLU A 737 -24.37 7.65 21.75
N ALA A 738 -23.79 6.90 20.80
CA ALA A 738 -22.48 6.29 20.97
C ALA A 738 -21.38 7.35 21.18
N LEU A 739 -21.48 8.50 20.49
CA LEU A 739 -20.56 9.62 20.67
C LEU A 739 -20.79 10.34 22.01
N ALA A 740 -22.04 10.54 22.42
CA ALA A 740 -22.42 11.16 23.70
C ALA A 740 -21.82 10.40 24.89
N ALA A 741 -21.98 9.07 24.88
CA ALA A 741 -21.46 8.17 25.90
C ALA A 741 -19.93 8.30 26.06
N ALA A 742 -19.20 8.57 24.97
CA ALA A 742 -17.75 8.72 24.99
C ALA A 742 -17.25 9.96 25.72
N PHE A 743 -18.01 11.05 25.65
CA PHE A 743 -17.59 12.35 26.18
C PHE A 743 -18.30 12.69 27.50
N GLY A 744 -19.00 11.71 28.10
CA GLY A 744 -19.71 11.91 29.36
C GLY A 744 -20.85 12.92 29.25
N ALA A 745 -21.50 12.97 28.08
CA ALA A 745 -22.71 13.74 27.85
C ALA A 745 -23.92 12.96 28.43
N PRO A 746 -24.49 13.39 29.58
CA PRO A 746 -25.50 12.59 30.29
C PRO A 746 -26.88 12.71 29.66
N GLU A 747 -27.11 13.74 28.85
CA GLU A 747 -28.35 13.97 28.13
C GLU A 747 -28.22 13.39 26.70
N GLY A 748 -29.21 12.62 26.27
CA GLY A 748 -29.24 12.04 24.92
C GLY A 748 -29.28 13.11 23.80
N PRO A 749 -29.04 12.70 22.54
CA PRO A 749 -29.04 13.64 21.41
C PRO A 749 -30.41 14.32 21.22
N ARG A 750 -30.39 15.58 20.79
CA ARG A 750 -31.59 16.39 20.51
C ARG A 750 -31.52 16.98 19.11
N TRP A 751 -32.66 17.03 18.43
CA TRP A 751 -32.79 17.69 17.14
C TRP A 751 -33.13 19.17 17.30
N ALA A 752 -32.34 20.04 16.68
CA ALA A 752 -32.62 21.46 16.58
C ALA A 752 -33.62 21.74 15.46
N HIS A 753 -34.49 22.75 15.65
CA HIS A 753 -35.47 23.17 14.66
C HIS A 753 -34.86 24.06 13.56
N GLU A 754 -33.84 24.83 13.90
CA GLU A 754 -33.12 25.71 12.99
C GLU A 754 -31.62 25.70 13.27
N ALA A 755 -30.83 26.04 12.25
CA ALA A 755 -29.41 26.28 12.39
C ALA A 755 -29.02 27.51 11.55
N PRO A 756 -28.23 28.43 12.10
CA PRO A 756 -27.77 29.60 11.36
C PRO A 756 -26.79 29.19 10.26
N GLU A 757 -26.88 29.84 9.10
CA GLU A 757 -25.88 29.65 8.06
C GLU A 757 -24.54 30.28 8.47
N LEU A 758 -23.47 29.49 8.33
CA LEU A 758 -22.10 29.88 8.61
C LEU A 758 -21.51 30.89 7.63
N ARG A 759 -22.11 31.04 6.44
CA ARG A 759 -21.66 32.05 5.47
C ARG A 759 -21.75 33.47 6.05
N ASP A 760 -22.70 33.70 6.96
CA ASP A 760 -23.02 35.01 7.52
C ASP A 760 -22.49 35.22 8.95
N ALA A 761 -21.97 34.16 9.60
CA ALA A 761 -21.39 34.22 10.94
C ALA A 761 -20.12 33.35 11.06
N PRO A 762 -18.97 33.89 11.52
CA PRO A 762 -17.74 33.11 11.63
C PRO A 762 -17.86 32.00 12.69
N LEU A 763 -17.36 30.79 12.36
CA LEU A 763 -17.37 29.57 13.20
C LEU A 763 -16.94 29.73 14.66
N ARG A 764 -16.17 30.77 14.99
CA ARG A 764 -15.85 31.13 16.39
C ARG A 764 -17.09 31.40 17.25
N ARG A 765 -18.27 31.62 16.65
CA ARG A 765 -19.53 31.86 17.36
C ARG A 765 -20.38 30.60 17.57
N LEU A 766 -20.12 29.51 16.85
CA LEU A 766 -20.97 28.29 16.81
C LEU A 766 -20.39 27.09 17.55
N VAL A 767 -19.25 27.23 18.22
CA VAL A 767 -18.80 26.28 19.26
C VAL A 767 -19.49 26.62 20.61
N HIS A 768 -20.52 27.47 20.54
CA HIS A 768 -21.49 27.81 21.56
C HIS A 768 -22.87 27.82 20.87
N PRO A 769 -23.93 27.38 21.56
CA PRO A 769 -24.93 26.44 21.05
C PRO A 769 -25.73 26.93 19.85
N LEU A 770 -26.13 25.98 18.99
CA LEU A 770 -27.43 26.01 18.32
C LEU A 770 -28.49 26.17 19.42
N SER A 771 -28.97 27.39 19.66
CA SER A 771 -29.92 27.69 20.73
C SER A 771 -31.30 27.12 20.46
#